data_AF-A0A9Q1ABT1-F1
#
_entry.id   AF-A0A9Q1ABT1-F1
#
_cell.length_a   1.000
_cell.length_b   1.000
_cell.length_c   1.000
_cell.angle_alpha   90.00
_cell.angle_beta   90.00
_cell.angle_gamma   90.00
#
_symmetry.space_group_name_H-M   'P 1'
#
loop_
_entity.id
_entity.type
_entity.pdbx_description
1 polymer ?
#
loop_
_entity_poly.entity_id
_entity_poly.type
_entity_poly.pdbx_seq_one_letter_code
_entity_poly.pdbx_strand_id
1 'polypeptide(L)'
;MEMEKTRGGESEETERRKLILLEKVKECLSQKPDQRREESPILWAMDVVKCLKSLKMEMPSPDLAEILVSHLCFDNNNASIWKFLQQALSVRLLSPLHVLSLLSSRVIPNRRSQPEAYRLFLELFSRYAFSLDTAVDDACRDKIIKSVDSALQLSRTYEVRLSELGQLLVLFFFTVFVGLIDSTFDDMGLQIKSSDIQEGPFGVDNFQDMDMDSRGNFSAERNEHRELLRKKNTNMAMEVLAKLMESRKAVVLLRLVRLNMPEKFHGLLQRLWFSEANKLTSSSMKPVSQFFERLSANIFKVCDFEYQLNKGQLVRMLSDIRQPYKRLSYCNSESVQSACWAPFDIYLEHIMDGKQLLITSGVSMLTETIMLLQVFNRASWQETFLALWLSALRLVQREHDPLEGPIPHLESRLCILLTIVPLAIANIMDDEAKFCSSSLQGAAKSGFMEIDGHGYQVDGKGQTSRKNGLISSLQVLGQFSGLLCPPASVIGAANAAAVKAASFISNSKSAKCGSVCGTHSDSYINAGGNLRHLIIEACIARKLIDISVYYWPGYVSASVISFIDLPPVQKSPWVVFMEGTPFSNSLVNLLLATPAPSLAEIEKLYDIALNGSVEERSAAAKILCGASLSHGWNIQEHVLRYVVKLLSPPKPSTHTGQRSYLVDYMPMLSVILSGASTIDTVHVLSLHGLIPEVAASLMPLCEVFGSLMPTSNNISSTNDEPSIYMVFSSAFLFLLRLWKFYRPPIDQCLTGGGAIGGELTLEYLLLLRNGRIASHNYSDPG
;
A
#
# COMPACT_ATOMS: atom_id res chain seq x y z
N MET A 1 -39.06 -13.40 24.27
CA MET A 1 -39.22 -12.71 25.58
C MET A 1 -37.95 -12.72 26.44
N GLU A 2 -36.97 -13.61 26.21
CA GLU A 2 -35.68 -13.58 26.96
C GLU A 2 -34.57 -12.70 26.33
N MET A 3 -34.66 -12.35 25.03
CA MET A 3 -33.70 -11.40 24.41
C MET A 3 -33.97 -9.91 24.72
N GLU A 4 -35.14 -9.56 25.26
CA GLU A 4 -35.44 -8.18 25.69
C GLU A 4 -34.97 -7.89 27.12
N LYS A 5 -34.82 -8.91 27.98
CA LYS A 5 -34.40 -8.76 29.37
C LYS A 5 -32.89 -8.51 29.51
N THR A 6 -32.06 -9.08 28.63
CA THR A 6 -30.60 -8.85 28.63
C THR A 6 -30.22 -7.48 28.07
N ARG A 7 -30.95 -6.97 27.08
CA ARG A 7 -30.76 -5.62 26.52
C ARG A 7 -31.13 -4.49 27.50
N GLY A 8 -32.14 -4.72 28.36
CA GLY A 8 -32.52 -3.76 29.41
C GLY A 8 -31.47 -3.63 30.52
N GLY A 9 -30.83 -4.74 30.92
CA GLY A 9 -29.81 -4.74 31.97
C GLY A 9 -28.50 -4.03 31.59
N GLU A 10 -28.03 -4.19 30.35
CA GLU A 10 -26.86 -3.45 29.85
C GLU A 10 -27.12 -1.95 29.75
N SER A 11 -28.33 -1.55 29.33
CA SER A 11 -28.73 -0.14 29.22
C SER A 11 -28.80 0.56 30.58
N GLU A 12 -29.38 -0.09 31.60
CA GLU A 12 -29.44 0.46 32.97
C GLU A 12 -28.05 0.61 33.60
N GLU A 13 -27.15 -0.36 33.36
CA GLU A 13 -25.80 -0.28 33.89
C GLU A 13 -24.96 0.79 33.17
N THR A 14 -25.13 0.98 31.85
CA THR A 14 -24.50 2.11 31.15
C THR A 14 -24.98 3.45 31.66
N GLU A 15 -26.28 3.60 31.98
CA GLU A 15 -26.83 4.86 32.46
C GLU A 15 -26.35 5.19 33.89
N ARG A 16 -26.21 4.17 34.75
CA ARG A 16 -25.59 4.31 36.08
C ARG A 16 -24.13 4.76 35.97
N ARG A 17 -23.36 4.19 35.03
CA ARG A 17 -21.96 4.62 34.80
C ARG A 17 -21.87 6.07 34.32
N LYS A 18 -22.79 6.52 33.46
CA LYS A 18 -22.89 7.92 33.01
C LYS A 18 -23.19 8.88 34.17
N LEU A 19 -24.10 8.51 35.07
CA LEU A 19 -24.44 9.33 36.25
C LEU A 19 -23.26 9.48 37.22
N ILE A 20 -22.50 8.41 37.48
CA ILE A 20 -21.30 8.46 38.34
C ILE A 20 -20.23 9.36 37.69
N LEU A 21 -20.03 9.23 36.39
CA LEU A 21 -19.07 10.04 35.64
C LEU A 21 -19.49 11.52 35.59
N LEU A 22 -20.79 11.80 35.44
CA LEU A 22 -21.38 13.14 35.50
C LEU A 22 -21.14 13.80 36.86
N GLU A 23 -21.39 13.07 37.96
CA GLU A 23 -21.17 13.57 39.31
C GLU A 23 -19.69 13.85 39.57
N LYS A 24 -18.79 12.98 39.08
CA LYS A 24 -17.34 13.19 39.21
C LYS A 24 -16.84 14.40 38.42
N VAL A 25 -17.35 14.59 37.19
CA VAL A 25 -17.06 15.78 36.38
C VAL A 25 -17.58 17.04 37.09
N LYS A 26 -18.80 17.01 37.66
CA LYS A 26 -19.32 18.14 38.45
C LYS A 26 -18.48 18.41 39.69
N GLU A 27 -18.01 17.40 40.40
CA GLU A 27 -17.14 17.55 41.57
C GLU A 27 -15.82 18.24 41.21
N CYS A 28 -15.17 17.79 40.12
CA CYS A 28 -13.94 18.43 39.60
C CYS A 28 -14.18 19.87 39.11
N LEU A 29 -15.40 20.21 38.70
CA LEU A 29 -15.75 21.54 38.17
C LEU A 29 -16.35 22.50 39.22
N SER A 30 -16.86 22.00 40.36
CA SER A 30 -17.61 22.78 41.36
C SER A 30 -16.78 23.28 42.55
N GLN A 31 -15.46 23.04 42.59
CA GLN A 31 -14.62 23.56 43.67
C GLN A 31 -14.57 25.10 43.68
N LYS A 32 -14.77 25.68 44.87
CA LYS A 32 -15.01 27.11 45.12
C LYS A 32 -13.85 28.01 44.63
N PRO A 33 -14.14 29.26 44.21
CA PRO A 33 -13.17 30.17 43.60
C PRO A 33 -11.92 30.49 44.43
N ASP A 34 -11.94 30.34 45.75
CA ASP A 34 -10.80 30.65 46.64
C ASP A 34 -9.69 29.58 46.66
N GLN A 35 -9.92 28.37 46.14
CA GLN A 35 -8.89 27.31 45.99
C GLN A 35 -8.25 27.26 44.58
N ARG A 36 -8.68 28.13 43.66
CA ARG A 36 -8.32 28.07 42.22
C ARG A 36 -6.88 28.43 41.84
N ARG A 37 -6.01 28.78 42.79
CA ARG A 37 -4.67 29.30 42.44
C ARG A 37 -3.62 28.23 42.14
N GLU A 38 -3.80 26.95 42.52
CA GLU A 38 -2.70 25.98 42.42
C GLU A 38 -3.03 24.60 41.82
N GLU A 39 -4.30 24.21 41.61
CA GLU A 39 -4.60 22.91 41.02
C GLU A 39 -4.60 22.96 39.48
N SER A 40 -3.60 22.32 38.88
CA SER A 40 -3.43 22.26 37.43
C SER A 40 -4.56 21.44 36.76
N PRO A 41 -5.09 21.85 35.59
CA PRO A 41 -6.07 21.07 34.80
C PRO A 41 -5.63 19.63 34.47
N ILE A 42 -4.34 19.33 34.64
CA ILE A 42 -3.73 18.01 34.50
C ILE A 42 -4.16 17.08 35.63
N LEU A 43 -4.28 17.57 36.87
CA LEU A 43 -4.74 16.78 38.02
C LEU A 43 -6.19 16.34 37.84
N TRP A 44 -7.04 17.23 37.35
CA TRP A 44 -8.43 16.89 37.00
C TRP A 44 -8.51 15.85 35.89
N ALA A 45 -7.65 15.96 34.87
CA ALA A 45 -7.58 14.95 33.82
C ALA A 45 -7.14 13.59 34.36
N MET A 46 -6.19 13.55 35.31
CA MET A 46 -5.75 12.32 35.97
C MET A 46 -6.85 11.68 36.84
N ASP A 47 -7.64 12.47 37.55
CA ASP A 47 -8.73 11.95 38.39
C ASP A 47 -9.92 11.46 37.56
N VAL A 48 -10.22 12.13 36.45
CA VAL A 48 -11.20 11.67 35.46
C VAL A 48 -10.70 10.37 34.79
N VAL A 49 -9.42 10.25 34.47
CA VAL A 49 -8.81 8.98 34.00
C VAL A 49 -8.94 7.84 35.01
N LYS A 50 -8.69 8.10 36.30
CA LYS A 50 -8.86 7.09 37.36
C LYS A 50 -10.32 6.63 37.46
N CYS A 51 -11.27 7.56 37.36
CA CYS A 51 -12.69 7.26 37.36
C CYS A 51 -13.11 6.44 36.12
N LEU A 52 -12.61 6.79 34.94
CA LEU A 52 -12.85 6.04 33.71
C LEU A 52 -12.30 4.60 33.78
N LYS A 53 -11.10 4.43 34.36
CA LYS A 53 -10.50 3.11 34.60
C LYS A 53 -11.30 2.29 35.61
N SER A 54 -11.83 2.90 36.67
CA SER A 54 -12.66 2.19 37.66
C SER A 54 -14.03 1.79 37.09
N LEU A 55 -14.56 2.57 36.14
CA LEU A 55 -15.81 2.29 35.42
C LEU A 55 -15.64 1.34 34.20
N LYS A 56 -14.41 0.86 33.94
CA LYS A 56 -14.05 0.04 32.77
C LYS A 56 -14.48 0.68 31.44
N MET A 57 -14.36 2.00 31.33
CA MET A 57 -14.69 2.74 30.11
C MET A 57 -13.45 2.90 29.23
N GLU A 58 -13.61 2.65 27.93
CA GLU A 58 -12.54 2.73 26.94
C GLU A 58 -12.21 4.17 26.58
N MET A 59 -10.94 4.42 26.25
CA MET A 59 -10.40 5.71 25.81
C MET A 59 -10.12 5.66 24.30
N PRO A 60 -10.50 6.67 23.50
CA PRO A 60 -11.23 7.89 23.87
C PRO A 60 -12.69 7.60 24.23
N SER A 61 -13.22 8.26 25.27
CA SER A 61 -14.59 8.00 25.75
C SER A 61 -15.63 8.94 25.12
N PRO A 62 -16.60 8.43 24.32
CA PRO A 62 -17.65 9.25 23.72
C PRO A 62 -18.63 9.82 24.74
N ASP A 63 -18.93 9.06 25.81
CA ASP A 63 -19.89 9.47 26.84
C ASP A 63 -19.38 10.69 27.65
N LEU A 64 -18.07 10.76 27.92
CA LEU A 64 -17.45 11.93 28.55
C LEU A 64 -17.51 13.15 27.62
N ALA A 65 -17.32 12.96 26.31
CA ALA A 65 -17.43 14.05 25.34
C ALA A 65 -18.85 14.63 25.32
N GLU A 66 -19.88 13.77 25.30
CA GLU A 66 -21.28 14.17 25.36
C GLU A 66 -21.59 14.91 26.67
N ILE A 67 -21.14 14.40 27.81
CA ILE A 67 -21.36 15.03 29.12
C ILE A 67 -20.68 16.40 29.20
N LEU A 68 -19.41 16.51 28.78
CA LEU A 68 -18.69 17.78 28.80
C LEU A 68 -19.32 18.81 27.87
N VAL A 69 -19.68 18.41 26.64
CA VAL A 69 -20.34 19.33 25.69
C VAL A 69 -21.77 19.64 26.11
N SER A 70 -22.44 18.75 26.84
CA SER A 70 -23.76 19.02 27.44
C SER A 70 -23.73 20.11 28.51
N HIS A 71 -22.61 20.19 29.24
CA HIS A 71 -22.35 21.21 30.26
C HIS A 71 -21.68 22.47 29.74
N LEU A 72 -21.18 22.44 28.50
CA LEU A 72 -20.63 23.60 27.80
C LEU A 72 -21.76 24.33 27.06
N CYS A 73 -21.68 25.67 27.04
CA CYS A 73 -22.67 26.60 26.47
C CYS A 73 -23.88 26.86 27.39
N PHE A 74 -24.58 27.97 27.15
CA PHE A 74 -25.67 28.51 27.99
C PHE A 74 -25.17 29.01 29.36
N ASP A 75 -25.81 28.64 30.47
CA ASP A 75 -25.57 29.21 31.80
C ASP A 75 -24.20 28.85 32.42
N ASN A 76 -23.46 27.91 31.81
CA ASN A 76 -22.23 27.32 32.37
C ASN A 76 -20.96 27.61 31.57
N ASN A 77 -20.86 28.75 30.88
CA ASN A 77 -19.67 29.13 30.10
C ASN A 77 -18.47 29.54 30.99
N ASN A 78 -17.88 28.56 31.70
CA ASN A 78 -16.76 28.73 32.62
C ASN A 78 -15.42 28.48 31.92
N ALA A 79 -14.46 29.40 32.07
CA ALA A 79 -13.11 29.28 31.49
C ALA A 79 -12.37 28.00 31.90
N SER A 80 -12.65 27.48 33.10
CA SER A 80 -12.05 26.24 33.62
C SER A 80 -12.45 25.00 32.81
N ILE A 81 -13.69 24.94 32.32
CA ILE A 81 -14.20 23.79 31.56
C ILE A 81 -13.55 23.76 30.17
N TRP A 82 -13.39 24.93 29.54
CA TRP A 82 -12.68 25.03 28.26
C TRP A 82 -11.19 24.68 28.37
N LYS A 83 -10.52 25.10 29.46
CA LYS A 83 -9.13 24.70 29.74
C LYS A 83 -9.02 23.19 29.95
N PHE A 84 -9.96 22.61 30.70
CA PHE A 84 -10.03 21.16 30.89
C PHE A 84 -10.28 20.42 29.57
N LEU A 85 -11.21 20.89 28.74
CA LEU A 85 -11.51 20.31 27.42
C LEU A 85 -10.27 20.31 26.52
N GLN A 86 -9.54 21.43 26.48
CA GLN A 86 -8.31 21.53 25.70
C GLN A 86 -7.23 20.55 26.21
N GLN A 87 -7.10 20.40 27.54
CA GLN A 87 -6.16 19.44 28.14
C GLN A 87 -6.60 17.98 27.91
N ALA A 88 -7.90 17.70 27.93
CA ALA A 88 -8.44 16.37 27.65
C ALA A 88 -8.20 15.97 26.17
N LEU A 89 -8.30 16.92 25.25
CA LEU A 89 -7.95 16.74 23.84
C LEU A 89 -6.44 16.53 23.64
N SER A 90 -5.58 17.24 24.40
CA SER A 90 -4.11 17.08 24.28
C SER A 90 -3.61 15.74 24.82
N VAL A 91 -4.28 15.16 25.83
CA VAL A 91 -3.96 13.86 26.43
C VAL A 91 -4.71 12.69 25.74
N ARG A 92 -5.46 12.95 24.67
CA ARG A 92 -6.23 11.96 23.89
C ARG A 92 -7.31 11.22 24.70
N LEU A 93 -7.89 11.89 25.70
CA LEU A 93 -9.04 11.36 26.46
C LEU A 93 -10.33 11.44 25.65
N LEU A 94 -10.41 12.39 24.72
CA LEU A 94 -11.57 12.67 23.89
C LEU A 94 -11.16 12.64 22.42
N SER A 95 -12.06 12.15 21.56
CA SER A 95 -11.88 12.23 20.11
C SER A 95 -12.10 13.69 19.65
N PRO A 96 -11.12 14.34 18.99
CA PRO A 96 -11.30 15.70 18.52
C PRO A 96 -12.42 15.83 17.48
N LEU A 97 -12.58 14.85 16.60
CA LEU A 97 -13.66 14.80 15.62
C LEU A 97 -15.04 14.79 16.30
N HIS A 98 -15.20 13.97 17.34
CA HIS A 98 -16.45 13.85 18.08
C HIS A 98 -16.79 15.14 18.82
N VAL A 99 -15.84 15.69 19.59
CA VAL A 99 -16.03 16.93 20.36
C VAL A 99 -16.34 18.13 19.45
N LEU A 100 -15.58 18.29 18.36
CA LEU A 100 -15.81 19.40 17.43
C LEU A 100 -17.16 19.30 16.73
N SER A 101 -17.66 18.10 16.45
CA SER A 101 -19.00 17.87 15.87
C SER A 101 -20.12 18.25 16.83
N LEU A 102 -20.00 17.84 18.10
CA LEU A 102 -20.97 18.22 19.13
C LEU A 102 -20.96 19.73 19.37
N LEU A 103 -19.78 20.35 19.45
CA LEU A 103 -19.66 21.80 19.63
C LEU A 103 -20.17 22.59 18.44
N SER A 104 -19.89 22.18 17.21
CA SER A 104 -20.35 22.91 16.02
C SER A 104 -21.87 22.97 15.96
N SER A 105 -22.57 21.87 16.28
CA SER A 105 -24.05 21.81 16.32
C SER A 105 -24.69 22.80 17.32
N ARG A 106 -23.98 23.18 18.40
CA ARG A 106 -24.52 24.03 19.48
C ARG A 106 -24.02 25.46 19.42
N VAL A 107 -22.75 25.65 19.08
CA VAL A 107 -22.05 26.94 19.17
C VAL A 107 -22.27 27.79 17.91
N ILE A 108 -22.31 27.18 16.72
CA ILE A 108 -22.47 27.91 15.46
C ILE A 108 -23.85 28.60 15.37
N PRO A 109 -24.98 27.93 15.72
CA PRO A 109 -26.30 28.58 15.73
C PRO A 109 -26.39 29.69 16.80
N ASN A 110 -25.82 29.46 17.98
CA ASN A 110 -25.87 30.40 19.12
C ASN A 110 -24.73 31.44 19.13
N ARG A 111 -24.01 31.61 18.01
CA ARG A 111 -22.82 32.49 17.93
C ARG A 111 -23.11 33.95 18.30
N ARG A 112 -24.34 34.42 18.07
CA ARG A 112 -24.76 35.80 18.40
C ARG A 112 -25.08 35.95 19.88
N SER A 113 -25.80 35.00 20.46
CA SER A 113 -26.16 35.01 21.88
C SER A 113 -24.94 34.76 22.79
N GLN A 114 -23.98 33.94 22.35
CA GLN A 114 -22.78 33.56 23.10
C GLN A 114 -21.47 33.73 22.31
N PRO A 115 -21.01 34.97 22.06
CA PRO A 115 -19.81 35.23 21.28
C PRO A 115 -18.53 34.69 21.94
N GLU A 116 -18.48 34.57 23.28
CA GLU A 116 -17.31 34.06 24.00
C GLU A 116 -17.08 32.56 23.70
N ALA A 117 -18.16 31.77 23.64
CA ALA A 117 -18.09 30.34 23.30
C ALA A 117 -17.68 30.13 21.83
N TYR A 118 -18.20 30.95 20.92
CA TYR A 118 -17.86 30.89 19.50
C TYR A 118 -16.37 31.16 19.25
N ARG A 119 -15.78 32.12 19.98
CA ARG A 119 -14.35 32.42 19.90
C ARG A 119 -13.48 31.21 20.27
N LEU A 120 -13.81 30.54 21.38
CA LEU A 120 -13.07 29.37 21.86
C LEU A 120 -13.25 28.17 20.93
N PHE A 121 -14.44 28.00 20.35
CA PHE A 121 -14.69 27.01 19.31
C PHE A 121 -13.79 27.24 18.08
N LEU A 122 -13.69 28.48 17.57
CA LEU A 122 -12.83 28.80 16.42
C LEU A 122 -11.35 28.47 16.70
N GLU A 123 -10.88 28.74 17.93
CA GLU A 123 -9.52 28.41 18.36
C GLU A 123 -9.27 26.89 18.40
N LEU A 124 -10.21 26.12 18.96
CA LEU A 124 -10.14 24.66 18.99
C LEU A 124 -10.23 24.05 17.59
N PHE A 125 -11.16 24.52 16.76
CA PHE A 125 -11.31 24.03 15.39
C PHE A 125 -10.04 24.28 14.57
N SER A 126 -9.44 25.48 14.66
CA SER A 126 -8.17 25.80 14.00
C SER A 126 -7.00 24.90 14.42
N ARG A 127 -7.01 24.38 15.64
CA ARG A 127 -5.96 23.49 16.17
C ARG A 127 -6.20 22.01 15.88
N TYR A 128 -7.45 21.56 15.91
CA TYR A 128 -7.78 20.13 15.92
C TYR A 128 -8.59 19.64 14.71
N ALA A 129 -8.97 20.50 13.75
CA ALA A 129 -9.79 20.11 12.59
C ALA A 129 -9.23 18.93 11.76
N PHE A 130 -7.91 18.71 11.78
CA PHE A 130 -7.25 17.60 11.07
C PHE A 130 -6.61 16.56 12.00
N SER A 131 -6.90 16.62 13.30
CA SER A 131 -6.39 15.70 14.31
C SER A 131 -7.34 14.51 14.43
N LEU A 132 -7.03 13.43 13.71
CA LEU A 132 -7.77 12.17 13.78
C LEU A 132 -6.95 11.14 14.58
N ASP A 133 -7.53 10.60 15.64
CA ASP A 133 -6.96 9.46 16.35
C ASP A 133 -7.29 8.18 15.59
N THR A 134 -6.26 7.50 15.06
CA THR A 134 -6.39 6.29 14.23
C THR A 134 -6.46 4.99 15.03
N ALA A 135 -6.31 5.05 16.36
CA ALA A 135 -6.26 3.90 17.26
C ALA A 135 -7.51 3.84 18.18
N VAL A 136 -8.70 3.76 17.57
CA VAL A 136 -9.97 3.64 18.30
C VAL A 136 -10.52 2.23 18.08
N ASP A 137 -10.90 1.55 19.15
CA ASP A 137 -11.55 0.23 19.10
C ASP A 137 -12.84 0.24 18.25
N ASP A 138 -13.17 -0.90 17.63
CA ASP A 138 -14.30 -1.01 16.71
C ASP A 138 -15.65 -0.67 17.38
N ALA A 139 -15.83 -1.00 18.66
CA ALA A 139 -17.07 -0.70 19.40
C ALA A 139 -17.20 0.80 19.74
N CYS A 140 -16.09 1.45 20.09
CA CYS A 140 -16.05 2.89 20.35
C CYS A 140 -16.24 3.70 19.06
N ARG A 141 -15.66 3.22 17.95
CA ARG A 141 -15.80 3.83 16.62
C ARG A 141 -17.26 3.95 16.20
N ASP A 142 -18.04 2.88 16.35
CA ASP A 142 -19.45 2.88 15.94
C ASP A 142 -20.31 3.82 16.79
N LYS A 143 -19.99 3.98 18.08
CA LYS A 143 -20.64 4.97 18.96
C LYS A 143 -20.32 6.40 18.51
N ILE A 144 -19.06 6.70 18.17
CA ILE A 144 -18.66 8.02 17.68
C ILE A 144 -19.35 8.34 16.35
N ILE A 145 -19.39 7.40 15.40
CA ILE A 145 -20.05 7.60 14.10
C ILE A 145 -21.54 7.94 14.31
N LYS A 146 -22.26 7.19 15.14
CA LYS A 146 -23.68 7.44 15.42
C LYS A 146 -23.90 8.77 16.14
N SER A 147 -23.07 9.11 17.12
CA SER A 147 -23.19 10.35 17.88
C SER A 147 -22.92 11.58 16.99
N VAL A 148 -21.87 11.55 16.17
CA VAL A 148 -21.56 12.64 15.21
C VAL A 148 -22.66 12.76 14.15
N ASP A 149 -23.14 11.64 13.62
CA ASP A 149 -24.25 11.65 12.66
C ASP A 149 -25.52 12.24 13.27
N SER A 150 -25.84 11.91 14.52
CA SER A 150 -27.00 12.48 15.22
C SER A 150 -26.87 13.98 15.47
N ALA A 151 -25.67 14.47 15.76
CA ALA A 151 -25.42 15.88 16.09
C ALA A 151 -25.45 16.79 14.85
N LEU A 152 -24.95 16.30 13.72
CA LEU A 152 -24.83 17.07 12.47
C LEU A 152 -25.79 16.63 11.37
N GLN A 153 -26.65 15.66 11.65
CA GLN A 153 -27.62 15.08 10.70
C GLN A 153 -26.99 14.76 9.34
N LEU A 154 -25.79 14.17 9.33
CA LEU A 154 -24.97 14.02 8.11
C LEU A 154 -25.61 13.02 7.14
N SER A 155 -26.08 11.88 7.63
CA SER A 155 -26.78 10.85 6.85
C SER A 155 -28.04 11.40 6.19
N ARG A 156 -28.76 12.31 6.86
CA ARG A 156 -29.93 13.00 6.33
C ARG A 156 -29.56 14.08 5.31
N THR A 157 -28.52 14.87 5.58
CA THR A 157 -28.11 16.01 4.74
C THR A 157 -27.48 15.56 3.41
N TYR A 158 -26.77 14.44 3.43
CA TYR A 158 -26.04 13.91 2.27
C TYR A 158 -26.60 12.60 1.70
N GLU A 159 -27.65 12.03 2.31
CA GLU A 159 -28.29 10.78 1.89
C GLU A 159 -27.34 9.56 1.83
N VAL A 160 -26.33 9.52 2.70
CA VAL A 160 -25.31 8.46 2.76
C VAL A 160 -25.43 7.62 4.04
N ARG A 161 -25.29 6.30 3.91
CA ARG A 161 -25.11 5.40 5.07
C ARG A 161 -23.68 5.50 5.58
N LEU A 162 -23.50 6.13 6.74
CA LEU A 162 -22.20 6.29 7.37
C LEU A 162 -21.77 4.99 8.05
N SER A 163 -20.72 4.36 7.53
CA SER A 163 -20.11 3.16 8.14
C SER A 163 -18.61 3.33 8.39
N GLU A 164 -17.99 4.38 7.87
CA GLU A 164 -16.55 4.61 7.96
C GLU A 164 -16.19 6.00 8.48
N LEU A 165 -15.17 6.07 9.35
CA LEU A 165 -14.63 7.35 9.87
C LEU A 165 -14.10 8.28 8.77
N GLY A 166 -13.63 7.74 7.64
CA GLY A 166 -13.14 8.55 6.52
C GLY A 166 -14.26 9.33 5.84
N GLN A 167 -15.40 8.68 5.59
CA GLN A 167 -16.62 9.32 5.09
C GLN A 167 -17.13 10.35 6.10
N LEU A 168 -17.16 9.98 7.38
CA LEU A 168 -17.55 10.87 8.47
C LEU A 168 -16.70 12.15 8.50
N LEU A 169 -15.38 12.04 8.36
CA LEU A 169 -14.45 13.18 8.36
C LEU A 169 -14.68 14.12 7.18
N VAL A 170 -14.90 13.58 5.98
CA VAL A 170 -15.17 14.38 4.77
C VAL A 170 -16.47 15.16 4.94
N LEU A 171 -17.55 14.49 5.37
CA LEU A 171 -18.86 15.11 5.57
C LEU A 171 -18.84 16.12 6.72
N PHE A 172 -18.24 15.77 7.86
CA PHE A 172 -18.04 16.68 8.99
C PHE A 172 -17.31 17.95 8.55
N PHE A 173 -16.15 17.78 7.89
CA PHE A 173 -15.32 18.89 7.47
C PHE A 173 -16.08 19.83 6.54
N PHE A 174 -16.74 19.27 5.52
CA PHE A 174 -17.50 20.05 4.56
C PHE A 174 -18.68 20.78 5.20
N THR A 175 -19.44 20.11 6.06
CA THR A 175 -20.56 20.70 6.81
C THR A 175 -20.12 21.88 7.66
N VAL A 176 -19.07 21.72 8.47
CA VAL A 176 -18.58 22.81 9.34
C VAL A 176 -17.95 23.93 8.50
N PHE A 177 -17.26 23.60 7.40
CA PHE A 177 -16.67 24.59 6.50
C PHE A 177 -17.74 25.46 5.84
N VAL A 178 -18.80 24.86 5.29
CA VAL A 178 -19.96 25.59 4.73
C VAL A 178 -20.68 26.37 5.84
N GLY A 179 -20.90 25.77 7.02
CA GLY A 179 -21.54 26.42 8.15
C GLY A 179 -20.81 27.67 8.65
N LEU A 180 -19.47 27.66 8.62
CA LEU A 180 -18.66 28.85 8.93
C LEU A 180 -18.81 29.93 7.86
N ILE A 181 -18.84 29.57 6.57
CA ILE A 181 -19.07 30.51 5.47
C ILE A 181 -20.45 31.17 5.62
N ASP A 182 -21.50 30.36 5.77
CA ASP A 182 -22.88 30.83 5.92
C ASP A 182 -23.01 31.72 7.17
N SER A 183 -22.40 31.32 8.30
CA SER A 183 -22.37 32.13 9.52
C SER A 183 -21.66 33.47 9.35
N THR A 184 -20.54 33.50 8.61
CA THR A 184 -19.84 34.75 8.31
C THR A 184 -20.68 35.66 7.42
N PHE A 185 -21.35 35.12 6.40
CA PHE A 185 -22.26 35.89 5.55
C PHE A 185 -23.41 36.50 6.35
N ASP A 186 -24.06 35.70 7.18
CA ASP A 186 -25.14 36.15 8.06
C ASP A 186 -24.68 37.27 9.00
N ASP A 187 -23.53 37.12 9.66
CA ASP A 187 -22.99 38.12 10.60
C ASP A 187 -22.60 39.43 9.91
N MET A 188 -22.36 39.39 8.60
CA MET A 188 -22.15 40.56 7.75
C MET A 188 -23.45 41.09 7.09
N GLY A 189 -24.60 40.47 7.37
CA GLY A 189 -25.90 40.86 6.82
C GLY A 189 -26.14 40.46 5.36
N LEU A 190 -25.31 39.56 4.81
CA LEU A 190 -25.37 39.07 3.43
C LEU A 190 -26.26 37.82 3.34
N GLN A 191 -27.57 37.97 3.54
CA GLN A 191 -28.47 36.81 3.50
C GLN A 191 -28.72 36.30 2.08
N ILE A 192 -28.36 35.05 1.84
CA ILE A 192 -28.67 34.31 0.63
C ILE A 192 -30.10 33.78 0.75
N LYS A 193 -31.09 34.55 0.29
CA LYS A 193 -32.47 34.06 0.12
C LYS A 193 -32.58 33.36 -1.23
N SER A 194 -32.10 32.13 -1.34
CA SER A 194 -32.42 31.26 -2.48
C SER A 194 -33.20 30.05 -2.01
N SER A 195 -34.40 29.87 -2.55
CA SER A 195 -35.33 28.77 -2.29
C SER A 195 -34.80 27.37 -2.67
N ASP A 196 -33.64 27.27 -3.33
CA ASP A 196 -33.07 26.02 -3.84
C ASP A 196 -31.87 25.47 -3.03
N ILE A 197 -31.43 26.15 -1.97
CA ILE A 197 -30.35 25.65 -1.13
C ILE A 197 -30.97 24.89 0.04
N GLN A 198 -30.85 23.55 0.03
CA GLN A 198 -31.22 22.72 1.20
C GLN A 198 -30.58 23.31 2.46
N GLU A 199 -31.42 23.61 3.44
CA GLU A 199 -31.02 24.08 4.77
C GLU A 199 -29.99 23.10 5.34
N GLY A 200 -28.77 23.59 5.58
CA GLY A 200 -27.76 22.80 6.27
C GLY A 200 -28.17 22.53 7.73
N PRO A 201 -27.44 21.68 8.46
CA PRO A 201 -27.76 21.32 9.85
C PRO A 201 -27.64 22.49 10.84
N PHE A 202 -27.12 23.63 10.41
CA PHE A 202 -27.07 24.88 11.18
C PHE A 202 -28.13 25.89 10.73
N GLY A 203 -29.11 25.44 9.94
CA GLY A 203 -30.23 26.25 9.46
C GLY A 203 -30.84 27.05 10.61
N VAL A 204 -31.14 28.31 10.31
CA VAL A 204 -31.85 29.21 11.21
C VAL A 204 -33.28 28.69 11.29
N ASP A 205 -33.50 27.68 12.14
CA ASP A 205 -34.83 27.50 12.70
C ASP A 205 -35.15 28.86 13.33
N ASN A 206 -36.27 29.44 12.89
CA ASN A 206 -36.86 30.61 13.50
C ASN A 206 -37.28 30.25 14.94
N PHE A 207 -36.31 30.01 15.83
CA PHE A 207 -36.43 30.47 17.18
C PHE A 207 -36.59 31.97 17.01
N GLN A 208 -37.84 32.40 17.08
CA GLN A 208 -38.20 33.74 17.46
C GLN A 208 -37.10 34.28 18.37
N ASP A 209 -36.73 35.54 18.17
CA ASP A 209 -36.44 36.43 19.29
C ASP A 209 -37.55 36.26 20.33
N MET A 210 -37.55 35.16 21.07
CA MET A 210 -38.00 35.13 22.43
C MET A 210 -36.83 35.80 23.13
N ASP A 211 -36.89 37.13 23.11
CA ASP A 211 -36.44 37.94 24.23
C ASP A 211 -36.94 37.23 25.49
N MET A 212 -36.13 36.31 26.00
CA MET A 212 -36.23 35.88 27.37
C MET A 212 -35.84 37.12 28.13
N ASP A 213 -36.84 37.90 28.51
CA ASP A 213 -36.81 38.88 29.58
C ASP A 213 -36.38 38.16 30.88
N SER A 214 -35.12 37.75 30.96
CA SER A 214 -34.45 37.38 32.21
C SER A 214 -33.88 38.65 32.80
N ARG A 215 -34.79 39.52 33.22
CA ARG A 215 -34.77 40.29 34.47
C ARG A 215 -33.38 40.39 35.11
N GLY A 216 -32.60 41.39 34.71
CA GLY A 216 -31.36 41.75 35.38
C GLY A 216 -30.62 42.82 34.60
N ASN A 217 -30.47 44.01 35.19
CA ASN A 217 -29.67 45.12 34.68
C ASN A 217 -28.29 44.63 34.18
N PHE A 218 -28.13 44.41 32.88
CA PHE A 218 -26.81 44.28 32.26
C PHE A 218 -26.39 45.66 31.75
N SER A 219 -25.24 46.14 32.21
CA SER A 219 -24.69 47.45 31.85
C SER A 219 -24.50 47.57 30.33
N ALA A 220 -24.77 48.76 29.77
CA ALA A 220 -24.58 49.06 28.34
C ALA A 220 -23.17 48.65 27.84
N GLU A 221 -22.15 48.77 28.70
CA GLU A 221 -20.77 48.34 28.45
C GLU A 221 -20.62 46.85 28.10
N ARG A 222 -21.45 45.96 28.69
CA ARG A 222 -21.39 44.52 28.40
C ARG A 222 -21.98 44.20 27.03
N ASN A 223 -22.99 44.95 26.59
CA ASN A 223 -23.57 44.81 25.26
C ASN A 223 -22.62 45.34 24.19
N GLU A 224 -22.00 46.51 24.40
CA GLU A 224 -20.95 47.04 23.51
C GLU A 224 -19.75 46.08 23.40
N HIS A 225 -19.31 45.50 24.51
CA HIS A 225 -18.25 44.50 24.52
C HIS A 225 -18.60 43.24 23.70
N ARG A 226 -19.85 42.76 23.82
CA ARG A 226 -20.33 41.61 23.05
C ARG A 226 -20.46 41.92 21.57
N GLU A 227 -20.87 43.12 21.19
CA GLU A 227 -20.87 43.55 19.79
C GLU A 227 -19.46 43.64 19.20
N LEU A 228 -18.51 44.18 19.96
CA LEU A 228 -17.10 44.20 19.57
C LEU A 228 -16.54 42.77 19.41
N LEU A 229 -16.90 41.87 20.31
CA LEU A 229 -16.53 40.45 20.23
C LEU A 229 -17.14 39.76 19.00
N ARG A 230 -18.41 40.00 18.69
CA ARG A 230 -19.06 39.47 17.47
C ARG A 230 -18.29 39.87 16.22
N LYS A 231 -17.97 41.17 16.07
CA LYS A 231 -17.16 41.68 14.94
C LYS A 231 -15.77 41.05 14.87
N LYS A 232 -15.09 40.92 16.02
CA LYS A 232 -13.77 40.24 16.09
C LYS A 232 -13.86 38.75 15.74
N ASN A 233 -14.94 38.08 16.12
CA ASN A 233 -15.13 36.67 15.83
C ASN A 233 -15.43 36.42 14.36
N THR A 234 -16.17 37.31 13.68
CA THR A 234 -16.36 37.25 12.22
C THR A 234 -15.01 37.33 11.50
N ASN A 235 -14.13 38.24 11.92
CA ASN A 235 -12.76 38.33 11.39
C ASN A 235 -11.94 37.06 11.67
N MET A 236 -12.02 36.54 12.90
CA MET A 236 -11.33 35.30 13.27
C MET A 236 -11.85 34.09 12.47
N ALA A 237 -13.14 34.01 12.18
CA ALA A 237 -13.71 32.95 11.34
C ALA A 237 -13.16 33.02 9.91
N MET A 238 -13.02 34.22 9.34
CA MET A 238 -12.34 34.43 8.05
C MET A 238 -10.88 33.96 8.11
N GLU A 239 -10.12 34.33 9.14
CA GLU A 239 -8.73 33.86 9.31
C GLU A 239 -8.63 32.33 9.42
N VAL A 240 -9.55 31.70 10.15
CA VAL A 240 -9.63 30.23 10.26
C VAL A 240 -9.92 29.61 8.90
N LEU A 241 -10.89 30.13 8.13
CA LEU A 241 -11.20 29.65 6.79
C LEU A 241 -10.01 29.78 5.83
N ALA A 242 -9.28 30.91 5.87
CA ALA A 242 -8.04 31.08 5.09
C ALA A 242 -6.99 30.03 5.46
N LYS A 243 -6.71 29.87 6.76
CA LYS A 243 -5.73 28.90 7.26
C LYS A 243 -6.10 27.46 6.90
N LEU A 244 -7.39 27.12 6.89
CA LEU A 244 -7.85 25.81 6.43
C LEU A 244 -7.56 25.63 4.94
N MET A 245 -7.83 26.64 4.10
CA MET A 245 -7.56 26.55 2.66
C MET A 245 -6.07 26.53 2.29
N GLU A 246 -5.19 27.01 3.17
CA GLU A 246 -3.74 26.83 3.05
C GLU A 246 -3.30 25.38 3.35
N SER A 247 -4.12 24.61 4.07
CA SER A 247 -3.82 23.22 4.39
C SER A 247 -4.10 22.29 3.21
N ARG A 248 -3.09 21.50 2.81
CA ARG A 248 -3.23 20.44 1.80
C ARG A 248 -4.34 19.44 2.16
N LYS A 249 -4.55 19.18 3.45
CA LYS A 249 -5.59 18.25 3.94
C LYS A 249 -7.00 18.77 3.61
N ALA A 250 -7.26 20.06 3.83
CA ALA A 250 -8.55 20.69 3.47
C ALA A 250 -8.82 20.60 1.97
N VAL A 251 -7.82 20.92 1.15
CA VAL A 251 -7.93 20.87 -0.31
C VAL A 251 -8.29 19.47 -0.79
N VAL A 252 -7.68 18.43 -0.21
CA VAL A 252 -8.02 17.03 -0.51
C VAL A 252 -9.45 16.69 -0.07
N LEU A 253 -9.86 17.08 1.14
CA LEU A 253 -11.23 16.83 1.63
C LEU A 253 -12.29 17.54 0.76
N LEU A 254 -12.09 18.80 0.39
CA LEU A 254 -12.98 19.54 -0.51
C LEU A 254 -13.00 18.95 -1.92
N ARG A 255 -11.87 18.44 -2.42
CA ARG A 255 -11.81 17.74 -3.70
C ARG A 255 -12.60 16.42 -3.65
N LEU A 256 -12.54 15.68 -2.55
CA LEU A 256 -13.34 14.47 -2.36
C LEU A 256 -14.84 14.81 -2.39
N VAL A 257 -15.25 15.94 -1.82
CA VAL A 257 -16.64 16.43 -1.93
C VAL A 257 -16.98 16.77 -3.38
N ARG A 258 -16.11 17.49 -4.11
CA ARG A 258 -16.35 17.81 -5.53
C ARG A 258 -16.55 16.55 -6.38
N LEU A 259 -15.72 15.53 -6.17
CA LEU A 259 -15.74 14.29 -6.95
C LEU A 259 -16.94 13.40 -6.63
N ASN A 260 -17.35 13.35 -5.35
CA ASN A 260 -18.39 12.43 -4.89
C ASN A 260 -19.79 13.10 -4.76
N MET A 261 -19.85 14.41 -4.55
CA MET A 261 -21.08 15.19 -4.33
C MET A 261 -21.00 16.55 -5.07
N PRO A 262 -20.97 16.54 -6.42
CA PRO A 262 -20.77 17.73 -7.23
C PRO A 262 -21.86 18.78 -7.02
N GLU A 263 -23.11 18.38 -6.79
CA GLU A 263 -24.24 19.29 -6.52
C GLU A 263 -24.04 20.10 -5.24
N LYS A 264 -23.58 19.45 -4.17
CA LYS A 264 -23.29 20.11 -2.89
C LYS A 264 -22.09 21.04 -3.01
N PHE A 265 -21.06 20.62 -3.74
CA PHE A 265 -19.91 21.47 -4.04
C PHE A 265 -20.28 22.67 -4.92
N HIS A 266 -21.19 22.49 -5.88
CA HIS A 266 -21.74 23.58 -6.68
C HIS A 266 -22.52 24.56 -5.81
N GLY A 267 -23.28 24.09 -4.82
CA GLY A 267 -23.91 24.94 -3.81
C GLY A 267 -22.91 25.77 -2.98
N LEU A 268 -21.69 25.28 -2.76
CA LEU A 268 -20.61 26.08 -2.16
C LEU A 268 -20.09 27.15 -3.14
N LEU A 269 -19.92 26.81 -4.42
CA LEU A 269 -19.50 27.79 -5.44
C LEU A 269 -20.54 28.91 -5.63
N GLN A 270 -21.83 28.57 -5.62
CA GLN A 270 -22.92 29.55 -5.70
C GLN A 270 -22.89 30.56 -4.55
N ARG A 271 -22.62 30.11 -3.31
CA ARG A 271 -22.44 30.99 -2.14
C ARG A 271 -21.28 31.97 -2.31
N LEU A 272 -20.17 31.52 -2.91
CA LEU A 272 -19.00 32.35 -3.14
C LEU A 272 -19.22 33.34 -4.29
N TRP A 273 -19.89 32.91 -5.37
CA TRP A 273 -20.28 33.80 -6.47
C TRP A 273 -21.30 34.87 -6.06
N PHE A 274 -22.20 34.55 -5.12
CA PHE A 274 -23.10 35.56 -4.53
C PHE A 274 -22.32 36.70 -3.86
N SER A 275 -21.20 36.39 -3.20
CA SER A 275 -20.31 37.42 -2.62
C SER A 275 -19.59 38.26 -3.68
N GLU A 276 -19.26 37.67 -4.84
CA GLU A 276 -18.59 38.38 -5.93
C GLU A 276 -19.55 39.27 -6.72
N ALA A 277 -20.81 38.84 -6.86
CA ALA A 277 -21.89 39.61 -7.49
C ALA A 277 -22.36 40.79 -6.61
N ASN A 278 -22.43 40.60 -5.29
CA ASN A 278 -22.78 41.64 -4.32
C ASN A 278 -21.57 42.49 -3.90
N LYS A 279 -20.76 42.99 -4.85
CA LYS A 279 -19.70 43.98 -4.57
C LYS A 279 -20.30 45.24 -3.92
N LEU A 280 -20.41 45.22 -2.59
CA LEU A 280 -20.96 46.31 -1.81
C LEU A 280 -20.03 47.52 -1.89
N THR A 281 -20.55 48.61 -2.45
CA THR A 281 -19.89 49.89 -2.75
C THR A 281 -19.44 50.70 -1.52
N SER A 282 -19.44 50.11 -0.31
CA SER A 282 -19.02 50.77 0.93
C SER A 282 -17.52 50.61 1.19
N SER A 283 -16.83 51.71 1.53
CA SER A 283 -15.37 51.73 1.76
C SER A 283 -14.90 50.86 2.94
N SER A 284 -15.77 50.54 3.90
CA SER A 284 -15.47 49.72 5.09
C SER A 284 -15.43 48.20 4.82
N MET A 285 -15.92 47.73 3.67
CA MET A 285 -16.04 46.30 3.33
C MET A 285 -14.98 45.79 2.34
N LYS A 286 -14.04 46.65 1.91
CA LYS A 286 -12.91 46.28 1.02
C LYS A 286 -12.05 45.10 1.48
N PRO A 287 -11.65 44.96 2.77
CA PRO A 287 -10.85 43.82 3.19
C PRO A 287 -11.65 42.51 3.16
N VAL A 288 -12.97 42.59 3.38
CA VAL A 288 -13.89 41.44 3.34
C VAL A 288 -14.08 40.96 1.90
N SER A 289 -14.29 41.86 0.95
CA SER A 289 -14.40 41.48 -0.47
C SER A 289 -13.11 40.85 -1.00
N GLN A 290 -11.94 41.39 -0.62
CA GLN A 290 -10.65 40.81 -0.96
C GLN A 290 -10.43 39.42 -0.32
N PHE A 291 -10.97 39.19 0.88
CA PHE A 291 -10.93 37.89 1.52
C PHE A 291 -11.76 36.86 0.73
N PHE A 292 -13.00 37.18 0.36
CA PHE A 292 -13.83 36.26 -0.43
C PHE A 292 -13.29 36.04 -1.85
N GLU A 293 -12.67 37.04 -2.48
CA GLU A 293 -11.95 36.86 -3.75
C GLU A 293 -10.75 35.92 -3.62
N ARG A 294 -9.99 35.99 -2.51
CA ARG A 294 -8.90 35.05 -2.24
C ARG A 294 -9.42 33.65 -1.91
N LEU A 295 -10.51 33.57 -1.14
CA LEU A 295 -11.15 32.32 -0.77
C LEU A 295 -11.73 31.63 -2.00
N SER A 296 -12.45 32.38 -2.85
CA SER A 296 -12.97 31.90 -4.13
C SER A 296 -11.82 31.47 -5.02
N ALA A 297 -10.76 32.27 -5.20
CA ALA A 297 -9.58 31.88 -5.98
C ALA A 297 -8.92 30.60 -5.43
N ASN A 298 -8.85 30.40 -4.11
CA ASN A 298 -8.31 29.18 -3.51
C ASN A 298 -9.23 27.97 -3.70
N ILE A 299 -10.55 28.15 -3.71
CA ILE A 299 -11.53 27.09 -3.99
C ILE A 299 -11.59 26.80 -5.50
N PHE A 300 -11.44 27.81 -6.35
CA PHE A 300 -11.23 27.66 -7.79
C PHE A 300 -9.91 26.98 -8.09
N LYS A 301 -8.83 27.20 -7.33
CA LYS A 301 -7.65 26.34 -7.40
C LYS A 301 -8.00 24.89 -7.09
N VAL A 302 -8.93 24.56 -6.20
CA VAL A 302 -9.39 23.16 -6.03
C VAL A 302 -10.09 22.63 -7.30
N CYS A 303 -10.73 23.53 -8.07
CA CYS A 303 -11.38 23.23 -9.34
C CYS A 303 -10.35 23.07 -10.50
N ASP A 304 -9.43 24.03 -10.61
CA ASP A 304 -8.30 24.15 -11.56
C ASP A 304 -7.08 23.34 -11.14
N PHE A 305 -7.17 22.60 -10.04
CA PHE A 305 -6.26 21.51 -9.68
C PHE A 305 -6.49 20.36 -10.68
N GLU A 306 -6.37 20.65 -11.98
CA GLU A 306 -5.72 19.77 -12.94
C GLU A 306 -4.33 19.51 -12.40
N TYR A 307 -4.26 18.51 -11.53
CA TYR A 307 -2.98 17.98 -11.12
C TYR A 307 -2.41 17.28 -12.38
N GLN A 308 -1.71 18.06 -13.22
CA GLN A 308 -0.45 17.61 -13.78
C GLN A 308 0.33 17.06 -12.60
N LEU A 309 0.28 15.73 -12.45
CA LEU A 309 1.04 14.99 -11.46
C LEU A 309 2.50 15.35 -11.67
N ASN A 310 3.00 16.30 -10.88
CA ASN A 310 4.43 16.46 -10.65
C ASN A 310 4.89 15.11 -10.08
N LYS A 311 5.41 14.28 -10.99
CA LYS A 311 5.66 12.84 -10.83
C LYS A 311 6.47 12.55 -9.57
N GLY A 312 7.31 13.48 -9.10
CA GLY A 312 8.11 13.36 -7.88
C GLY A 312 7.36 13.41 -6.55
N GLN A 313 6.19 14.05 -6.44
CA GLN A 313 5.45 14.11 -5.16
C GLN A 313 4.54 12.90 -4.92
N LEU A 314 4.10 12.22 -5.99
CA LEU A 314 3.45 10.91 -5.89
C LEU A 314 4.47 9.84 -5.50
N VAL A 315 5.69 9.91 -6.05
CA VAL A 315 6.82 9.04 -5.65
C VAL A 315 7.04 9.14 -4.15
N ARG A 316 7.06 10.35 -3.56
CA ARG A 316 7.24 10.54 -2.12
C ARG A 316 6.05 10.01 -1.28
N MET A 317 4.82 10.06 -1.78
CA MET A 317 3.65 9.42 -1.11
C MET A 317 3.64 7.90 -1.27
N LEU A 318 4.17 7.35 -2.37
CA LEU A 318 4.35 5.92 -2.58
C LEU A 318 5.61 5.37 -1.87
N SER A 319 6.56 6.24 -1.51
CA SER A 319 7.76 5.87 -0.74
C SER A 319 7.51 5.76 0.76
N ASP A 320 6.38 6.30 1.25
CA ASP A 320 5.95 6.20 2.65
C ASP A 320 5.02 4.99 2.89
N ILE A 321 5.16 3.93 2.09
CA ILE A 321 4.48 2.65 2.34
C ILE A 321 5.18 1.92 3.48
N ARG A 322 4.95 2.40 4.70
CA ARG A 322 5.10 1.64 5.94
C ARG A 322 3.80 1.69 6.73
N GLN A 323 2.70 1.28 6.10
CA GLN A 323 1.58 0.53 6.71
C GLN A 323 0.45 0.31 5.69
N PRO A 324 0.04 -0.94 5.43
CA PRO A 324 -1.13 -1.27 4.63
C PRO A 324 -2.38 -1.26 5.53
N TYR A 325 -3.46 -0.56 5.16
CA TYR A 325 -4.87 -0.90 5.45
C TYR A 325 -5.79 0.28 5.05
N LYS A 326 -6.49 0.16 3.91
CA LYS A 326 -7.96 0.31 3.77
C LYS A 326 -8.34 0.32 2.28
N ARG A 327 -9.26 -0.59 1.93
CA ARG A 327 -9.97 -0.59 0.64
C ARG A 327 -10.58 0.79 0.40
N LEU A 328 -10.27 1.40 -0.74
CA LEU A 328 -10.98 2.58 -1.23
C LEU A 328 -12.16 2.13 -2.08
N SER A 329 -13.36 2.44 -1.59
CA SER A 329 -14.64 2.21 -2.26
C SER A 329 -14.76 3.10 -3.51
N TYR A 330 -15.27 2.49 -4.57
CA TYR A 330 -15.50 2.95 -5.93
C TYR A 330 -16.09 4.36 -6.07
N CYS A 331 -15.58 5.12 -7.03
CA CYS A 331 -16.37 6.10 -7.77
C CYS A 331 -16.81 5.46 -9.07
N ASN A 332 -18.05 5.70 -9.52
CA ASN A 332 -18.54 5.58 -10.90
C ASN A 332 -18.80 6.99 -11.43
N SER A 333 -18.25 7.32 -12.59
CA SER A 333 -18.47 8.55 -13.36
C SER A 333 -17.78 8.38 -14.71
N GLU A 334 -18.55 8.01 -15.72
CA GLU A 334 -18.15 7.87 -17.10
C GLU A 334 -17.76 9.24 -17.67
N SER A 335 -16.47 9.55 -17.68
CA SER A 335 -15.90 10.54 -18.58
C SER A 335 -14.48 10.08 -18.90
N VAL A 336 -14.16 9.97 -20.19
CA VAL A 336 -12.92 9.40 -20.74
C VAL A 336 -11.68 10.06 -20.14
N GLN A 337 -11.22 9.55 -19.00
CA GLN A 337 -9.94 9.89 -18.39
C GLN A 337 -8.88 9.08 -19.12
N SER A 338 -7.88 9.77 -19.68
CA SER A 338 -6.66 9.10 -20.15
C SER A 338 -6.06 8.32 -18.97
N ALA A 339 -6.02 7.00 -19.09
CA ALA A 339 -5.59 6.12 -18.02
C ALA A 339 -4.14 6.44 -17.61
N CYS A 340 -3.92 6.69 -16.32
CA CYS A 340 -2.61 7.05 -15.80
C CYS A 340 -1.80 5.79 -15.51
N TRP A 341 -0.87 5.45 -16.40
CA TRP A 341 0.00 4.27 -16.28
C TRP A 341 1.42 4.58 -15.80
N ALA A 342 1.77 5.87 -15.68
CA ALA A 342 3.07 6.32 -15.17
C ALA A 342 3.48 5.72 -13.81
N PRO A 343 2.54 5.38 -12.88
CA PRO A 343 2.91 4.73 -11.62
C PRO A 343 3.59 3.37 -11.80
N PHE A 344 3.27 2.59 -12.86
CA PHE A 344 4.03 1.36 -13.15
C PHE A 344 5.48 1.69 -13.48
N ASP A 345 5.72 2.65 -14.38
CA ASP A 345 7.08 3.05 -14.76
C ASP A 345 7.88 3.56 -13.55
N ILE A 346 7.25 4.35 -12.69
CA ILE A 346 7.88 4.90 -11.48
C ILE A 346 8.23 3.80 -10.49
N TYR A 347 7.28 2.89 -10.23
CA TYR A 347 7.49 1.80 -9.29
C TYR A 347 8.61 0.87 -9.77
N LEU A 348 8.54 0.47 -11.05
CA LEU A 348 9.55 -0.40 -11.67
C LEU A 348 10.94 0.24 -11.73
N GLU A 349 11.02 1.57 -11.89
CA GLU A 349 12.29 2.30 -11.82
C GLU A 349 12.80 2.39 -10.37
N HIS A 350 11.91 2.64 -9.41
CA HIS A 350 12.26 2.80 -8.00
C HIS A 350 12.87 1.54 -7.40
N ILE A 351 12.30 0.36 -7.73
CA ILE A 351 12.84 -0.93 -7.29
C ILE A 351 14.21 -1.24 -7.91
N MET A 352 14.64 -0.48 -8.93
CA MET A 352 15.92 -0.61 -9.63
C MET A 352 16.94 0.48 -9.28
N ASP A 353 16.60 1.47 -8.44
CA ASP A 353 17.48 2.58 -8.07
C ASP A 353 18.74 2.11 -7.31
N GLY A 354 18.80 0.83 -6.87
CA GLY A 354 19.98 0.21 -6.26
C GLY A 354 20.41 0.84 -4.92
N LYS A 355 19.67 1.83 -4.43
CA LYS A 355 19.93 2.53 -3.15
C LYS A 355 19.28 1.85 -1.95
N GLN A 356 18.22 1.06 -2.18
CA GLN A 356 17.47 0.35 -1.15
C GLN A 356 17.04 -1.03 -1.65
N LEU A 357 17.32 -2.09 -0.89
CA LEU A 357 16.74 -3.41 -1.14
C LEU A 357 15.34 -3.49 -0.54
N LEU A 358 14.47 -4.26 -1.20
CA LEU A 358 13.11 -4.51 -0.77
C LEU A 358 13.11 -5.52 0.38
N ILE A 359 12.50 -5.12 1.48
CA ILE A 359 12.26 -5.99 2.63
C ILE A 359 11.05 -6.89 2.37
N THR A 360 10.04 -6.36 1.68
CA THR A 360 8.84 -7.09 1.25
C THR A 360 9.02 -7.63 -0.17
N SER A 361 8.29 -8.70 -0.52
CA SER A 361 8.38 -9.26 -1.87
C SER A 361 7.88 -8.23 -2.90
N GLY A 362 8.71 -7.93 -3.91
CA GLY A 362 8.34 -7.08 -5.03
C GLY A 362 7.13 -7.62 -5.79
N VAL A 363 6.93 -8.94 -5.78
CA VAL A 363 5.73 -9.60 -6.34
C VAL A 363 4.46 -9.13 -5.64
N SER A 364 4.44 -9.11 -4.30
CA SER A 364 3.26 -8.69 -3.51
C SER A 364 2.94 -7.21 -3.74
N MET A 365 3.97 -6.37 -3.67
CA MET A 365 3.84 -4.93 -3.87
C MET A 365 3.35 -4.59 -5.28
N LEU A 366 3.87 -5.30 -6.31
CA LEU A 366 3.42 -5.13 -7.68
C LEU A 366 1.99 -5.64 -7.87
N THR A 367 1.62 -6.77 -7.26
CA THR A 367 0.24 -7.31 -7.27
C THR A 367 -0.75 -6.27 -6.75
N GLU A 368 -0.46 -5.67 -5.60
CA GLU A 368 -1.27 -4.60 -5.00
C GLU A 368 -1.34 -3.36 -5.91
N THR A 369 -0.21 -2.97 -6.51
CA THR A 369 -0.14 -1.83 -7.43
C THR A 369 -0.99 -2.06 -8.70
N ILE A 370 -0.97 -3.28 -9.26
CA ILE A 370 -1.79 -3.64 -10.42
C ILE A 370 -3.28 -3.53 -10.06
N MET A 371 -3.70 -4.13 -8.94
CA MET A 371 -5.08 -4.06 -8.47
C MET A 371 -5.53 -2.61 -8.24
N LEU A 372 -4.68 -1.80 -7.60
CA LEU A 372 -4.96 -0.40 -7.32
C LEU A 372 -5.14 0.41 -8.62
N LEU A 373 -4.23 0.25 -9.59
CA LEU A 373 -4.28 1.00 -10.85
C LEU A 373 -5.42 0.53 -11.75
N GLN A 374 -5.76 -0.76 -11.75
CA GLN A 374 -6.91 -1.28 -12.47
C GLN A 374 -8.20 -0.61 -11.98
N VAL A 375 -8.39 -0.55 -10.66
CA VAL A 375 -9.56 0.09 -10.03
C VAL A 375 -9.54 1.61 -10.24
N PHE A 376 -8.37 2.23 -10.04
CA PHE A 376 -8.21 3.68 -10.16
C PHE A 376 -8.49 4.19 -11.58
N ASN A 377 -7.98 3.51 -12.60
CA ASN A 377 -8.18 3.87 -14.00
C ASN A 377 -9.52 3.33 -14.56
N ARG A 378 -10.28 2.53 -13.79
CA ARG A 378 -11.43 1.73 -14.27
C ARG A 378 -11.15 1.01 -15.60
N ALA A 379 -9.92 0.55 -15.74
CA ALA A 379 -9.44 -0.03 -16.99
C ALA A 379 -9.84 -1.51 -17.07
N SER A 380 -9.98 -2.01 -18.29
CA SER A 380 -10.10 -3.44 -18.52
C SER A 380 -8.82 -4.17 -18.06
N TRP A 381 -8.95 -5.47 -17.77
CA TRP A 381 -7.78 -6.31 -17.50
C TRP A 381 -6.79 -6.32 -18.66
N GLN A 382 -7.29 -6.24 -19.91
CA GLN A 382 -6.45 -6.12 -21.10
C GLN A 382 -5.58 -4.87 -21.08
N GLU A 383 -6.16 -3.70 -20.85
CA GLU A 383 -5.43 -2.43 -20.82
C GLU A 383 -4.44 -2.38 -19.65
N THR A 384 -4.86 -2.89 -18.49
CA THR A 384 -4.02 -2.94 -17.29
C THR A 384 -2.79 -3.80 -17.51
N PHE A 385 -2.96 -5.04 -18.00
CA PHE A 385 -1.83 -5.92 -18.28
C PHE A 385 -0.97 -5.40 -19.43
N LEU A 386 -1.57 -4.85 -20.48
CA LEU A 386 -0.82 -4.25 -21.58
C LEU A 386 0.06 -3.10 -21.07
N ALA A 387 -0.49 -2.19 -20.26
CA ALA A 387 0.28 -1.09 -19.67
C ALA A 387 1.44 -1.59 -18.79
N LEU A 388 1.19 -2.62 -17.98
CA LEU A 388 2.22 -3.27 -17.18
C LEU A 388 3.34 -3.86 -18.04
N TRP A 389 3.01 -4.61 -19.10
CA TRP A 389 3.99 -5.17 -20.02
C TRP A 389 4.81 -4.08 -20.72
N LEU A 390 4.15 -3.02 -21.18
CA LEU A 390 4.82 -1.89 -21.82
C LEU A 390 5.76 -1.16 -20.84
N SER A 391 5.40 -1.04 -19.56
CA SER A 391 6.28 -0.47 -18.53
C SER A 391 7.49 -1.36 -18.24
N ALA A 392 7.29 -2.68 -18.11
CA ALA A 392 8.38 -3.62 -17.87
C ALA A 392 9.34 -3.71 -19.08
N LEU A 393 8.82 -3.69 -20.31
CA LEU A 393 9.65 -3.65 -21.52
C LEU A 393 10.44 -2.35 -21.61
N ARG A 394 9.81 -1.21 -21.31
CA ARG A 394 10.52 0.09 -21.26
C ARG A 394 11.64 0.08 -20.22
N LEU A 395 11.47 -0.58 -19.08
CA LEU A 395 12.54 -0.75 -18.09
C LEU A 395 13.71 -1.57 -18.65
N VAL A 396 13.44 -2.70 -19.31
CA VAL A 396 14.49 -3.55 -19.91
C VAL A 396 15.24 -2.83 -21.02
N GLN A 397 14.54 -2.03 -21.82
CA GLN A 397 15.12 -1.32 -22.96
C GLN A 397 15.85 -0.02 -22.62
N ARG A 398 15.70 0.52 -21.40
CA ARG A 398 16.48 1.70 -20.99
C ARG A 398 17.96 1.34 -20.97
N GLU A 399 18.78 2.06 -21.73
CA GLU A 399 20.24 1.92 -21.62
C GLU A 399 20.71 2.55 -20.31
N HIS A 400 21.01 1.70 -19.33
CA HIS A 400 21.92 2.04 -18.26
C HIS A 400 23.14 1.15 -18.45
N ASP A 401 24.20 1.71 -19.03
CA ASP A 401 25.56 1.23 -18.86
C ASP A 401 26.19 2.00 -17.69
N PRO A 402 25.99 1.62 -16.42
CA PRO A 402 26.83 2.13 -15.37
C PRO A 402 28.18 1.41 -15.48
N LEU A 403 29.22 2.15 -15.89
CA LEU A 403 30.60 1.63 -15.94
C LEU A 403 31.15 1.31 -14.54
N GLU A 404 30.52 1.79 -13.45
CA GLU A 404 30.81 1.38 -12.07
C GLU A 404 29.73 1.96 -11.11
N GLY A 405 29.09 1.11 -10.31
CA GLY A 405 28.12 1.50 -9.27
C GLY A 405 27.27 0.33 -8.79
N PRO A 406 26.59 0.44 -7.62
CA PRO A 406 25.71 -0.60 -7.07
C PRO A 406 24.36 -0.69 -7.82
N ILE A 407 24.33 -0.32 -9.10
CA ILE A 407 23.13 -0.25 -9.92
C ILE A 407 22.93 -1.64 -10.54
N PRO A 408 21.75 -2.26 -10.38
CA PRO A 408 21.48 -3.57 -10.96
C PRO A 408 21.57 -3.54 -12.48
N HIS A 409 22.18 -4.58 -13.07
CA HIS A 409 22.41 -4.67 -14.49
C HIS A 409 21.17 -5.26 -15.21
N LEU A 410 21.39 -5.77 -16.42
CA LEU A 410 20.35 -6.29 -17.28
C LEU A 410 19.60 -7.49 -16.68
N GLU A 411 20.29 -8.38 -15.96
CA GLU A 411 19.70 -9.61 -15.41
C GLU A 411 18.56 -9.32 -14.42
N SER A 412 18.75 -8.33 -13.54
CA SER A 412 17.73 -7.92 -12.59
C SER A 412 16.49 -7.32 -13.27
N ARG A 413 16.67 -6.62 -14.40
CA ARG A 413 15.56 -6.06 -15.19
C ARG A 413 14.81 -7.13 -15.96
N LEU A 414 15.54 -8.13 -16.48
CA LEU A 414 14.93 -9.31 -17.10
C LEU A 414 14.17 -10.14 -16.06
N CYS A 415 14.67 -10.27 -14.83
CA CYS A 415 13.94 -10.87 -13.72
C CYS A 415 12.60 -10.18 -13.48
N ILE A 416 12.54 -8.84 -13.50
CA ILE A 416 11.27 -8.12 -13.39
C ILE A 416 10.30 -8.53 -14.51
N LEU A 417 10.75 -8.46 -15.76
CA LEU A 417 9.91 -8.72 -16.93
C LEU A 417 9.45 -10.18 -17.01
N LEU A 418 10.34 -11.14 -16.76
CA LEU A 418 10.14 -12.56 -17.06
C LEU A 418 9.83 -13.42 -15.82
N THR A 419 10.01 -12.87 -14.62
CA THR A 419 9.76 -13.59 -13.35
C THR A 419 8.75 -12.84 -12.48
N ILE A 420 9.05 -11.60 -12.06
CA ILE A 420 8.25 -10.85 -11.07
C ILE A 420 6.88 -10.47 -11.63
N VAL A 421 6.82 -9.94 -12.85
CA VAL A 421 5.55 -9.56 -13.51
C VAL A 421 4.65 -10.78 -13.72
N PRO A 422 5.11 -11.90 -14.32
CA PRO A 422 4.31 -13.13 -14.39
C PRO A 422 3.84 -13.64 -13.04
N LEU A 423 4.69 -13.63 -12.00
CA LEU A 423 4.32 -14.05 -10.65
C LEU A 423 3.25 -13.14 -10.02
N ALA A 424 3.34 -11.82 -10.24
CA ALA A 424 2.34 -10.89 -9.75
C ALA A 424 0.99 -11.12 -10.43
N ILE A 425 1.00 -11.39 -11.75
CA ILE A 425 -0.20 -11.77 -12.49
C ILE A 425 -0.76 -13.10 -11.99
N ALA A 426 0.09 -14.08 -11.67
CA ALA A 426 -0.32 -15.36 -11.08
C ALA A 426 -1.07 -15.16 -9.76
N ASN A 427 -0.54 -14.33 -8.85
CA ASN A 427 -1.21 -14.00 -7.58
C ASN A 427 -2.60 -13.39 -7.80
N ILE A 428 -2.74 -12.49 -8.79
CA ILE A 428 -4.05 -11.90 -9.15
C ILE A 428 -5.02 -12.98 -9.65
N MET A 429 -4.52 -14.01 -10.32
CA MET A 429 -5.35 -15.13 -10.77
C MET A 429 -5.74 -16.07 -9.61
N ASP A 430 -4.85 -16.27 -8.64
CA ASP A 430 -5.06 -17.16 -7.48
C ASP A 430 -5.95 -16.55 -6.38
N ASP A 431 -5.90 -15.23 -6.17
CA ASP A 431 -6.69 -14.54 -5.13
C ASP A 431 -8.21 -14.75 -5.32
N GLU A 432 -8.70 -14.93 -6.55
CA GLU A 432 -10.13 -15.20 -6.81
C GLU A 432 -10.59 -16.62 -6.42
N ALA A 433 -9.70 -17.62 -6.47
CA ALA A 433 -10.04 -18.99 -6.07
C ALA A 433 -10.40 -19.07 -4.58
N LYS A 434 -9.76 -18.24 -3.75
CA LYS A 434 -10.01 -18.14 -2.30
C LYS A 434 -11.29 -17.37 -1.96
N PHE A 435 -11.68 -16.38 -2.77
CA PHE A 435 -12.92 -15.62 -2.58
C PHE A 435 -14.18 -16.39 -3.03
N CYS A 436 -14.08 -17.25 -4.05
CA CYS A 436 -15.23 -18.05 -4.51
C CYS A 436 -15.56 -19.25 -3.59
N SER A 437 -14.58 -19.78 -2.85
CA SER A 437 -14.80 -20.89 -1.91
C SER A 437 -15.44 -20.47 -0.58
N SER A 438 -15.36 -19.19 -0.19
CA SER A 438 -15.89 -18.70 1.09
C SER A 438 -17.34 -18.20 1.02
N SER A 439 -17.89 -17.98 -0.17
CA SER A 439 -19.25 -17.47 -0.37
C SER A 439 -20.35 -18.55 -0.42
N LEU A 440 -20.00 -19.84 -0.31
CA LEU A 440 -20.96 -20.95 -0.34
C LEU A 440 -21.51 -21.36 1.03
N GLN A 441 -21.18 -20.65 2.11
CA GLN A 441 -21.67 -20.98 3.44
C GLN A 441 -22.30 -19.77 4.16
N GLY A 442 -23.55 -19.49 3.77
CA GLY A 442 -24.50 -18.77 4.62
C GLY A 442 -24.90 -17.38 4.14
N ALA A 443 -25.96 -17.31 3.33
CA ALA A 443 -26.99 -16.27 3.48
C ALA A 443 -28.22 -16.63 2.65
N ALA A 444 -29.38 -16.57 3.31
CA ALA A 444 -30.68 -16.94 2.79
C ALA A 444 -31.25 -15.94 1.77
N LYS A 445 -32.10 -16.49 0.90
CA LYS A 445 -33.00 -15.85 -0.07
C LYS A 445 -33.53 -14.47 0.37
N SER A 446 -33.37 -13.46 -0.49
CA SER A 446 -34.35 -12.38 -0.61
C SER A 446 -34.64 -12.13 -2.10
N GLY A 447 -35.92 -12.21 -2.45
CA GLY A 447 -36.40 -12.16 -3.82
C GLY A 447 -36.57 -10.75 -4.33
N PHE A 448 -36.23 -10.55 -5.60
CA PHE A 448 -36.85 -9.54 -6.43
C PHE A 448 -37.06 -10.10 -7.84
N MET A 449 -38.19 -9.72 -8.42
CA MET A 449 -38.94 -10.39 -9.47
C MET A 449 -38.26 -10.28 -10.84
N GLU A 450 -38.15 -11.42 -11.53
CA GLU A 450 -37.74 -11.57 -12.93
C GLU A 450 -38.80 -10.99 -13.87
N ILE A 451 -38.36 -10.24 -14.90
CA ILE A 451 -39.05 -10.16 -16.18
C ILE A 451 -37.98 -10.31 -17.29
N ASP A 452 -38.20 -11.36 -18.09
CA ASP A 452 -37.70 -11.67 -19.44
C ASP A 452 -36.22 -12.03 -19.69
N GLY A 453 -35.97 -13.35 -19.66
CA GLY A 453 -35.68 -14.12 -20.89
C GLY A 453 -34.35 -13.89 -21.60
N HIS A 454 -33.30 -14.61 -21.19
CA HIS A 454 -32.50 -15.54 -22.03
C HIS A 454 -31.30 -16.06 -21.22
N GLY A 455 -31.23 -17.39 -21.09
CA GLY A 455 -30.31 -18.08 -20.19
C GLY A 455 -28.83 -17.90 -20.53
N TYR A 456 -28.05 -17.52 -19.53
CA TYR A 456 -26.64 -17.84 -19.45
C TYR A 456 -26.29 -18.22 -18.01
N GLN A 457 -25.71 -19.40 -17.89
CA GLN A 457 -25.05 -19.97 -16.73
C GLN A 457 -24.00 -18.97 -16.21
N VAL A 458 -24.26 -18.33 -15.06
CA VAL A 458 -23.31 -17.41 -14.41
C VAL A 458 -22.62 -18.15 -13.28
N ASP A 459 -21.57 -18.90 -13.62
CA ASP A 459 -20.58 -19.35 -12.65
C ASP A 459 -19.22 -19.38 -13.38
N GLY A 460 -18.32 -18.42 -13.09
CA GLY A 460 -17.00 -18.30 -13.75
C GLY A 460 -16.69 -17.01 -14.54
N LYS A 461 -17.55 -15.99 -14.53
CA LYS A 461 -17.39 -14.76 -15.34
C LYS A 461 -16.12 -13.93 -14.99
N GLY A 462 -15.70 -13.90 -13.72
CA GLY A 462 -14.54 -13.14 -13.25
C GLY A 462 -13.20 -13.68 -13.74
N GLN A 463 -12.90 -14.95 -13.47
CA GLN A 463 -11.64 -15.60 -13.86
C GLN A 463 -11.47 -15.68 -15.38
N THR A 464 -12.56 -15.95 -16.09
CA THR A 464 -12.58 -15.97 -17.56
C THR A 464 -12.28 -14.58 -18.12
N SER A 465 -12.77 -13.51 -17.50
CA SER A 465 -12.50 -12.13 -17.93
C SER A 465 -11.03 -11.72 -17.74
N ARG A 466 -10.39 -12.11 -16.63
CA ARG A 466 -8.97 -11.82 -16.35
C ARG A 466 -8.05 -12.57 -17.32
N LYS A 467 -8.29 -13.87 -17.50
CA LYS A 467 -7.52 -14.72 -18.42
C LYS A 467 -7.64 -14.25 -19.87
N ASN A 468 -8.86 -13.90 -20.30
CA ASN A 468 -9.08 -13.33 -21.63
C ASN A 468 -8.40 -11.95 -21.75
N GLY A 469 -8.45 -11.11 -20.72
CA GLY A 469 -7.71 -9.84 -20.68
C GLY A 469 -6.20 -10.02 -20.85
N LEU A 470 -5.60 -11.00 -20.16
CA LEU A 470 -4.19 -11.35 -20.31
C LEU A 470 -3.85 -11.81 -21.74
N ILE A 471 -4.62 -12.76 -22.28
CA ILE A 471 -4.44 -13.27 -23.65
C ILE A 471 -4.52 -12.12 -24.67
N SER A 472 -5.57 -11.29 -24.59
CA SER A 472 -5.74 -10.14 -25.48
C SER A 472 -4.60 -9.13 -25.33
N SER A 473 -4.10 -8.89 -24.11
CA SER A 473 -2.97 -7.98 -23.88
C SER A 473 -1.70 -8.47 -24.59
N LEU A 474 -1.41 -9.77 -24.55
CA LEU A 474 -0.23 -10.36 -25.19
C LEU A 474 -0.37 -10.48 -26.70
N GLN A 475 -1.59 -10.60 -27.22
CA GLN A 475 -1.85 -10.50 -28.66
C GLN A 475 -1.56 -9.08 -29.16
N VAL A 476 -2.10 -8.06 -28.48
CA VAL A 476 -1.86 -6.65 -28.81
C VAL A 476 -0.40 -6.25 -28.62
N LEU A 477 0.29 -6.83 -27.63
CA LEU A 477 1.71 -6.57 -27.36
C LEU A 477 2.59 -6.81 -28.61
N GLY A 478 2.21 -7.76 -29.49
CA GLY A 478 2.92 -8.03 -30.73
C GLY A 478 3.00 -6.85 -31.70
N GLN A 479 2.11 -5.86 -31.57
CA GLN A 479 2.12 -4.64 -32.39
C GLN A 479 3.24 -3.66 -32.01
N PHE A 480 3.83 -3.82 -30.82
CA PHE A 480 4.89 -2.93 -30.29
C PHE A 480 6.29 -3.48 -30.63
N SER A 481 6.56 -3.76 -31.91
CA SER A 481 7.81 -4.39 -32.36
C SER A 481 9.08 -3.66 -31.90
N GLY A 482 9.04 -2.32 -31.83
CA GLY A 482 10.15 -1.51 -31.33
C GLY A 482 10.50 -1.77 -29.85
N LEU A 483 9.50 -2.09 -29.02
CA LEU A 483 9.71 -2.43 -27.60
C LEU A 483 10.10 -3.91 -27.37
N LEU A 484 9.94 -4.75 -28.39
CA LEU A 484 10.16 -6.19 -28.27
C LEU A 484 11.56 -6.63 -28.72
N CYS A 485 12.39 -5.72 -29.22
CA CYS A 485 13.78 -6.00 -29.58
C CYS A 485 14.57 -6.50 -28.36
N PRO A 486 15.10 -7.74 -28.39
CA PRO A 486 15.85 -8.29 -27.26
C PRO A 486 17.27 -7.69 -27.18
N PRO A 487 17.80 -7.45 -25.97
CA PRO A 487 19.20 -7.09 -25.76
C PRO A 487 20.16 -8.17 -26.27
N ALA A 488 21.38 -7.80 -26.62
CA ALA A 488 22.36 -8.69 -27.26
C ALA A 488 22.62 -10.01 -26.51
N SER A 489 22.67 -9.98 -25.18
CA SER A 489 22.87 -11.18 -24.35
C SER A 489 21.69 -12.16 -24.39
N VAL A 490 20.49 -11.70 -24.76
CA VAL A 490 19.23 -12.46 -24.67
C VAL A 490 18.74 -12.92 -26.06
N ILE A 491 19.35 -12.45 -27.15
CA ILE A 491 18.98 -12.82 -28.53
C ILE A 491 18.94 -14.35 -28.70
N GLY A 492 19.94 -15.06 -28.18
CA GLY A 492 20.02 -16.52 -28.26
C GLY A 492 18.83 -17.21 -27.58
N ALA A 493 18.46 -16.75 -26.39
CA ALA A 493 17.31 -17.28 -25.65
C ALA A 493 15.98 -16.98 -26.36
N ALA A 494 15.82 -15.76 -26.91
CA ALA A 494 14.63 -15.37 -27.65
C ALA A 494 14.47 -16.20 -28.94
N ASN A 495 15.57 -16.44 -29.67
CA ASN A 495 15.58 -17.31 -30.83
C ASN A 495 15.27 -18.77 -30.46
N ALA A 496 15.82 -19.28 -29.37
CA ALA A 496 15.50 -20.63 -28.88
C ALA A 496 14.01 -20.80 -28.57
N ALA A 497 13.38 -19.79 -27.95
CA ALA A 497 11.94 -19.79 -27.70
C ALA A 497 11.10 -19.77 -28.99
N ALA A 498 11.51 -18.98 -29.99
CA ALA A 498 10.87 -18.95 -31.30
C ALA A 498 11.00 -20.29 -32.04
N VAL A 499 12.19 -20.91 -32.03
CA VAL A 499 12.43 -22.24 -32.61
C VAL A 499 11.60 -23.31 -31.90
N LYS A 500 11.50 -23.25 -30.57
CA LYS A 500 10.65 -24.17 -29.78
C LYS A 500 9.20 -24.10 -30.25
N ALA A 501 8.62 -22.90 -30.35
CA ALA A 501 7.26 -22.71 -30.84
C ALA A 501 7.09 -23.20 -32.29
N ALA A 502 8.05 -22.89 -33.17
CA ALA A 502 8.04 -23.33 -34.57
C ALA A 502 8.11 -24.86 -34.72
N SER A 503 8.96 -25.52 -33.93
CA SER A 503 9.10 -26.98 -33.91
C SER A 503 7.82 -27.68 -33.46
N PHE A 504 7.07 -27.08 -32.53
CA PHE A 504 5.79 -27.60 -32.09
C PHE A 504 4.74 -27.56 -33.20
N ILE A 505 4.71 -26.46 -33.97
CA ILE A 505 3.81 -26.29 -35.12
C ILE A 505 4.19 -27.26 -36.25
N SER A 506 5.48 -27.43 -36.57
CA SER A 506 5.93 -28.33 -37.63
C SER A 506 5.70 -29.80 -37.29
N ASN A 507 5.97 -30.22 -36.05
CA ASN A 507 5.72 -31.59 -35.59
C ASN A 507 4.22 -31.95 -35.59
N SER A 508 3.34 -30.99 -35.31
CA SER A 508 1.89 -31.20 -35.46
C SER A 508 1.45 -31.42 -36.91
N LYS A 509 2.21 -30.89 -37.88
CA LYS A 509 1.95 -31.01 -39.33
C LYS A 509 2.65 -32.22 -39.96
N SER A 510 3.84 -32.60 -39.47
CA SER A 510 4.67 -33.69 -40.01
C SER A 510 4.26 -35.10 -39.57
N ALA A 511 3.28 -35.24 -38.66
CA ALA A 511 2.59 -36.51 -38.41
C ALA A 511 1.90 -37.11 -39.67
N LYS A 512 1.94 -36.40 -40.81
CA LYS A 512 1.44 -36.85 -42.12
C LYS A 512 2.49 -37.03 -43.22
N CYS A 513 3.80 -36.86 -43.02
CA CYS A 513 4.76 -37.15 -44.10
C CYS A 513 6.16 -37.50 -43.57
N GLY A 514 6.64 -38.70 -43.90
CA GLY A 514 8.02 -39.11 -43.66
C GLY A 514 8.91 -38.76 -44.85
N SER A 515 10.12 -38.25 -44.59
CA SER A 515 11.33 -38.52 -45.38
C SER A 515 12.59 -37.82 -44.82
N VAL A 516 13.52 -38.64 -44.32
CA VAL A 516 14.99 -38.72 -44.49
C VAL A 516 15.86 -37.51 -44.96
N CYS A 517 16.79 -37.12 -44.07
CA CYS A 517 18.25 -36.82 -44.16
C CYS A 517 18.86 -35.59 -44.88
N GLY A 518 19.66 -34.80 -44.14
CA GLY A 518 21.04 -34.46 -44.53
C GLY A 518 21.64 -33.08 -44.15
N THR A 519 22.74 -33.12 -43.35
CA THR A 519 23.91 -32.20 -43.25
C THR A 519 23.95 -30.99 -42.29
N HIS A 520 25.09 -30.90 -41.61
CA HIS A 520 25.48 -30.00 -40.51
C HIS A 520 25.69 -28.53 -40.90
N SER A 521 25.21 -27.62 -40.05
CA SER A 521 25.95 -26.40 -39.68
C SER A 521 25.39 -25.81 -38.38
N ASP A 522 26.23 -25.78 -37.34
CA ASP A 522 26.04 -25.01 -36.10
C ASP A 522 26.10 -23.50 -36.39
N SER A 523 25.07 -22.97 -37.06
CA SER A 523 24.86 -21.54 -37.13
C SER A 523 23.70 -21.21 -36.21
N TYR A 524 23.91 -20.23 -35.32
CA TYR A 524 22.85 -19.60 -34.56
C TYR A 524 21.78 -19.10 -35.54
N ILE A 525 20.75 -19.91 -35.76
CA ILE A 525 19.66 -19.57 -36.66
C ILE A 525 19.02 -18.31 -36.09
N ASN A 526 19.17 -17.18 -36.77
CA ASN A 526 18.50 -15.94 -36.43
C ASN A 526 17.00 -16.11 -36.74
N ALA A 527 16.31 -16.82 -35.86
CA ALA A 527 14.92 -17.22 -36.01
C ALA A 527 13.93 -16.05 -35.80
N GLY A 528 14.41 -14.81 -35.75
CA GLY A 528 13.58 -13.62 -35.55
C GLY A 528 12.89 -13.59 -34.18
N GLY A 529 13.44 -14.29 -33.19
CA GLY A 529 12.92 -14.31 -31.82
C GLY A 529 13.01 -12.94 -31.17
N ASN A 530 12.00 -12.60 -30.37
CA ASN A 530 11.88 -11.31 -29.69
C ASN A 530 11.43 -11.50 -28.24
N LEU A 531 11.41 -10.42 -27.44
CA LEU A 531 11.05 -10.49 -26.01
C LEU A 531 9.65 -11.06 -25.76
N ARG A 532 8.72 -10.93 -26.73
CA ARG A 532 7.38 -11.49 -26.62
C ARG A 532 7.40 -13.02 -26.55
N HIS A 533 8.33 -13.68 -27.25
CA HIS A 533 8.50 -15.13 -27.16
C HIS A 533 8.91 -15.55 -25.74
N LEU A 534 9.82 -14.80 -25.11
CA LEU A 534 10.25 -15.08 -23.73
C LEU A 534 9.13 -14.83 -22.71
N ILE A 535 8.38 -13.74 -22.86
CA ILE A 535 7.22 -13.45 -22.00
C ILE A 535 6.18 -14.58 -22.09
N ILE A 536 5.91 -15.07 -23.31
CA ILE A 536 4.96 -16.16 -23.51
C ILE A 536 5.48 -17.46 -22.87
N GLU A 537 6.75 -17.81 -23.05
CA GLU A 537 7.34 -18.97 -22.36
C GLU A 537 7.24 -18.86 -20.84
N ALA A 538 7.49 -17.68 -20.27
CA ALA A 538 7.36 -17.42 -18.84
C ALA A 538 5.91 -17.54 -18.35
N CYS A 539 4.94 -17.15 -19.17
CA CYS A 539 3.51 -17.32 -18.87
C CYS A 539 3.07 -18.78 -18.96
N ILE A 540 3.57 -19.53 -19.95
CA ILE A 540 3.29 -20.97 -20.11
C ILE A 540 3.88 -21.76 -18.95
N ALA A 541 5.13 -21.47 -18.55
CA ALA A 541 5.79 -22.14 -17.44
C ALA A 541 4.99 -22.03 -16.13
N ARG A 542 4.33 -20.88 -15.92
CA ARG A 542 3.49 -20.59 -14.74
C ARG A 542 2.01 -20.97 -14.93
N LYS A 543 1.68 -21.68 -16.01
CA LYS A 543 0.31 -22.12 -16.34
C LYS A 543 -0.71 -20.96 -16.46
N LEU A 544 -0.25 -19.74 -16.72
CA LEU A 544 -1.13 -18.59 -16.95
C LEU A 544 -1.84 -18.72 -18.30
N ILE A 545 -1.14 -19.29 -19.29
CA ILE A 545 -1.63 -19.49 -20.66
C ILE A 545 -1.19 -20.86 -21.17
N ASP A 546 -1.97 -21.42 -22.07
CA ASP A 546 -1.75 -22.74 -22.66
C ASP A 546 -0.87 -22.67 -23.93
N ILE A 547 -0.28 -23.81 -24.31
CA ILE A 547 0.62 -24.00 -25.46
C ILE A 547 -0.09 -23.65 -26.80
N SER A 548 -1.43 -23.63 -26.81
CA SER A 548 -2.24 -23.14 -27.93
C SER A 548 -1.84 -21.75 -28.46
N VAL A 549 -1.16 -20.92 -27.65
CA VAL A 549 -0.56 -19.64 -28.07
C VAL A 549 0.35 -19.78 -29.29
N TYR A 550 1.02 -20.92 -29.45
CA TYR A 550 1.93 -21.15 -30.58
C TYR A 550 1.22 -21.03 -31.93
N TYR A 551 -0.10 -21.26 -31.99
CA TYR A 551 -0.90 -21.14 -33.20
C TYR A 551 -1.45 -19.73 -33.46
N TRP A 552 -1.14 -18.73 -32.63
CA TRP A 552 -1.61 -17.36 -32.86
C TRP A 552 -1.10 -16.80 -34.20
N PRO A 553 -1.95 -16.16 -35.01
CA PRO A 553 -1.55 -15.56 -36.27
C PRO A 553 -0.39 -14.57 -36.07
N GLY A 554 0.69 -14.75 -36.84
CA GLY A 554 1.87 -13.89 -36.77
C GLY A 554 2.73 -14.04 -35.51
N TYR A 555 2.49 -15.05 -34.66
CA TYR A 555 3.36 -15.32 -33.52
C TYR A 555 4.73 -15.89 -33.94
N VAL A 556 4.73 -16.92 -34.80
CA VAL A 556 5.94 -17.47 -35.41
C VAL A 556 5.95 -17.11 -36.89
N SER A 557 7.06 -16.57 -37.37
CA SER A 557 7.24 -16.24 -38.79
C SER A 557 7.17 -17.50 -39.67
N ALA A 558 6.40 -17.43 -40.77
CA ALA A 558 6.25 -18.55 -41.70
C ALA A 558 7.59 -19.03 -42.28
N SER A 559 8.56 -18.11 -42.41
CA SER A 559 9.94 -18.42 -42.81
C SER A 559 10.62 -19.41 -41.86
N VAL A 560 10.52 -19.20 -40.55
CA VAL A 560 11.12 -20.07 -39.53
C VAL A 560 10.51 -21.47 -39.56
N ILE A 561 9.21 -21.57 -39.83
CA ILE A 561 8.49 -22.86 -39.95
C ILE A 561 8.95 -23.64 -41.18
N SER A 562 9.27 -22.95 -42.29
CA SER A 562 9.80 -23.58 -43.51
C SER A 562 11.29 -23.92 -43.46
N PHE A 563 12.07 -23.29 -42.56
CA PHE A 563 13.51 -23.54 -42.41
C PHE A 563 13.83 -24.74 -41.50
N ILE A 564 12.83 -25.30 -40.79
CA ILE A 564 13.02 -26.41 -39.86
C ILE A 564 13.01 -27.74 -40.63
N ASP A 565 14.09 -27.98 -41.39
CA ASP A 565 14.57 -29.33 -41.68
C ASP A 565 15.61 -29.65 -40.59
N LEU A 566 15.13 -30.02 -39.40
CA LEU A 566 15.99 -30.19 -38.22
C LEU A 566 16.73 -31.55 -38.27
N PRO A 567 18.08 -31.59 -38.18
CA PRO A 567 18.84 -32.81 -37.87
C PRO A 567 18.47 -33.35 -36.47
N PRO A 568 18.82 -34.61 -36.12
CA PRO A 568 18.34 -35.25 -34.90
C PRO A 568 18.73 -34.42 -33.65
N VAL A 569 17.73 -34.17 -32.81
CA VAL A 569 17.83 -33.41 -31.56
C VAL A 569 18.97 -34.01 -30.72
N GLN A 570 20.07 -33.28 -30.59
CA GLN A 570 21.11 -33.60 -29.62
C GLN A 570 20.43 -33.61 -28.24
N LYS A 571 20.51 -34.74 -27.51
CA LYS A 571 19.87 -34.87 -26.20
C LYS A 571 20.32 -33.71 -25.31
N SER A 572 19.37 -32.98 -24.72
CA SER A 572 19.70 -31.86 -23.84
C SER A 572 20.58 -32.34 -22.68
N PRO A 573 21.55 -31.52 -22.22
CA PRO A 573 22.44 -31.91 -21.12
C PRO A 573 21.66 -32.25 -19.84
N TRP A 574 20.50 -31.61 -19.65
CA TRP A 574 19.57 -31.88 -18.55
C TRP A 574 18.91 -33.26 -18.63
N VAL A 575 18.54 -33.73 -19.82
CA VAL A 575 18.01 -35.10 -20.00
C VAL A 575 19.09 -36.14 -19.70
N VAL A 576 20.32 -35.91 -20.18
CA VAL A 576 21.47 -36.79 -19.90
C VAL A 576 21.74 -36.87 -18.39
N PHE A 577 21.67 -35.73 -17.69
CA PHE A 577 21.77 -35.69 -16.23
C PHE A 577 20.62 -36.42 -15.52
N MET A 578 19.38 -36.28 -16.01
CA MET A 578 18.23 -36.98 -15.43
C MET A 578 18.34 -38.51 -15.61
N GLU A 579 18.91 -38.98 -16.71
CA GLU A 579 19.23 -40.40 -16.99
C GLU A 579 20.30 -40.99 -16.04
N GLY A 580 20.93 -40.17 -15.19
CA GLY A 580 21.80 -40.62 -14.10
C GLY A 580 23.29 -40.67 -14.44
N THR A 581 23.73 -39.96 -15.48
CA THR A 581 25.16 -39.88 -15.80
C THR A 581 25.94 -39.17 -14.68
N PRO A 582 27.13 -39.68 -14.29
CA PRO A 582 27.95 -39.04 -13.28
C PRO A 582 28.44 -37.65 -13.75
N PHE A 583 28.75 -36.76 -12.80
CA PHE A 583 29.28 -35.42 -13.11
C PHE A 583 30.68 -35.51 -13.74
N SER A 584 30.74 -35.52 -15.06
CA SER A 584 31.97 -35.25 -15.80
C SER A 584 32.18 -33.73 -15.92
N ASN A 585 33.45 -33.28 -16.01
CA ASN A 585 33.76 -31.85 -16.19
C ASN A 585 33.08 -31.24 -17.45
N SER A 586 32.89 -32.03 -18.51
CA SER A 586 32.18 -31.59 -19.71
C SER A 586 30.69 -31.40 -19.46
N LEU A 587 30.04 -32.31 -18.74
CA LEU A 587 28.62 -32.20 -18.39
C LEU A 587 28.38 -31.03 -17.43
N VAL A 588 29.25 -30.84 -16.44
CA VAL A 588 29.17 -29.70 -15.50
C VAL A 588 29.22 -28.38 -16.26
N ASN A 589 30.16 -28.20 -17.21
CA ASN A 589 30.25 -26.97 -17.99
C ASN A 589 29.03 -26.73 -18.89
N LEU A 590 28.45 -27.78 -19.46
CA LEU A 590 27.22 -27.67 -20.26
C LEU A 590 26.00 -27.30 -19.40
N LEU A 591 25.86 -27.90 -18.22
CA LEU A 591 24.79 -27.58 -17.27
C LEU A 591 24.97 -26.18 -16.64
N LEU A 592 26.21 -25.71 -16.47
CA LEU A 592 26.50 -24.35 -16.02
C LEU A 592 26.04 -23.30 -17.02
N ALA A 593 26.15 -23.60 -18.32
CA ALA A 593 25.82 -22.68 -19.41
C ALA A 593 24.34 -22.73 -19.83
N THR A 594 23.59 -23.77 -19.44
CA THR A 594 22.20 -23.96 -19.85
C THR A 594 21.26 -23.96 -18.64
N PRO A 595 20.21 -23.11 -18.62
CA PRO A 595 19.27 -23.09 -17.50
C PRO A 595 18.45 -24.37 -17.43
N ALA A 596 18.09 -24.81 -16.22
CA ALA A 596 17.26 -25.99 -16.04
C ALA A 596 15.84 -25.79 -16.63
N PRO A 597 15.26 -26.83 -17.23
CA PRO A 597 13.97 -26.71 -17.92
C PRO A 597 12.77 -26.79 -16.98
N SER A 598 12.88 -27.46 -15.83
CA SER A 598 11.77 -27.61 -14.88
C SER A 598 12.22 -27.72 -13.43
N LEU A 599 11.24 -27.78 -12.52
CA LEU A 599 11.47 -27.93 -11.08
C LEU A 599 12.13 -29.28 -10.73
N ALA A 600 11.81 -30.35 -11.46
CA ALA A 600 12.28 -31.70 -11.15
C ALA A 600 13.81 -31.83 -11.28
N GLU A 601 14.40 -31.20 -12.30
CA GLU A 601 15.86 -31.18 -12.47
C GLU A 601 16.55 -30.41 -11.34
N ILE A 602 15.96 -29.31 -10.88
CA ILE A 602 16.49 -28.50 -9.78
C ILE A 602 16.36 -29.23 -8.43
N GLU A 603 15.25 -29.92 -8.19
CA GLU A 603 15.07 -30.76 -6.99
C GLU A 603 16.14 -31.84 -6.91
N LYS A 604 16.39 -32.56 -8.02
CA LYS A 604 17.45 -33.56 -8.09
C LYS A 604 18.84 -32.94 -7.83
N LEU A 605 19.12 -31.76 -8.38
CA LEU A 605 20.37 -31.04 -8.12
C LEU A 605 20.50 -30.61 -6.65
N TYR A 606 19.42 -30.15 -6.04
CA TYR A 606 19.41 -29.77 -4.63
C TYR A 606 19.68 -30.97 -3.71
N ASP A 607 19.08 -32.13 -4.00
CA ASP A 607 19.31 -33.36 -3.23
C ASP A 607 20.76 -33.83 -3.33
N ILE A 608 21.36 -33.72 -4.52
CA ILE A 608 22.80 -33.99 -4.72
C ILE A 608 23.66 -32.97 -3.96
N ALA A 609 23.29 -31.68 -4.01
CA ALA A 609 24.01 -30.63 -3.29
C ALA A 609 24.00 -30.86 -1.76
N LEU A 610 22.95 -31.50 -1.22
CA LEU A 610 22.88 -31.84 0.20
C LEU A 610 23.57 -33.17 0.56
N ASN A 611 23.34 -34.22 -0.23
CA ASN A 611 23.64 -35.60 0.14
C ASN A 611 24.79 -36.25 -0.64
N GLY A 612 25.26 -35.64 -1.75
CA GLY A 612 26.30 -36.19 -2.62
C GLY A 612 27.69 -36.22 -2.00
N SER A 613 28.70 -36.64 -2.78
CA SER A 613 30.13 -36.52 -2.39
C SER A 613 30.57 -35.06 -2.25
N VAL A 614 31.73 -34.78 -1.65
CA VAL A 614 32.22 -33.39 -1.49
C VAL A 614 32.35 -32.67 -2.84
N GLU A 615 32.84 -33.39 -3.86
CA GLU A 615 32.99 -32.90 -5.23
C GLU A 615 31.63 -32.72 -5.92
N GLU A 616 30.73 -33.70 -5.77
CA GLU A 616 29.37 -33.63 -6.33
C GLU A 616 28.56 -32.49 -5.72
N ARG A 617 28.69 -32.25 -4.40
CA ARG A 617 28.03 -31.14 -3.71
C ARG A 617 28.49 -29.79 -4.26
N SER A 618 29.79 -29.62 -4.43
CA SER A 618 30.40 -28.41 -4.99
C SER A 618 29.98 -28.20 -6.45
N ALA A 619 30.01 -29.26 -7.28
CA ALA A 619 29.59 -29.22 -8.67
C ALA A 619 28.09 -28.88 -8.82
N ALA A 620 27.23 -29.53 -8.03
CA ALA A 620 25.79 -29.27 -8.03
C ALA A 620 25.47 -27.83 -7.59
N ALA A 621 26.13 -27.35 -6.53
CA ALA A 621 26.02 -25.96 -6.09
C ALA A 621 26.48 -24.97 -7.18
N LYS A 622 27.57 -25.29 -7.89
CA LYS A 622 28.07 -24.47 -8.99
C LYS A 622 27.03 -24.38 -10.11
N ILE A 623 26.45 -25.51 -10.51
CA ILE A 623 25.42 -25.59 -11.56
C ILE A 623 24.18 -24.78 -11.15
N LEU A 624 23.74 -24.91 -9.89
CA LEU A 624 22.59 -24.18 -9.36
C LEU A 624 22.82 -22.66 -9.41
N CYS A 625 24.03 -22.20 -9.08
CA CYS A 625 24.42 -20.79 -9.15
C CYS A 625 24.82 -20.29 -10.55
N GLY A 626 24.71 -21.13 -11.59
CA GLY A 626 25.07 -20.80 -12.98
C GLY A 626 23.91 -20.19 -13.79
N ALA A 627 23.73 -20.66 -15.02
CA ALA A 627 22.67 -20.19 -15.91
C ALA A 627 21.25 -20.34 -15.32
N SER A 628 21.00 -21.34 -14.47
CA SER A 628 19.71 -21.54 -13.82
C SER A 628 19.31 -20.39 -12.87
N LEU A 629 20.28 -19.72 -12.24
CA LEU A 629 20.02 -18.58 -11.36
C LEU A 629 19.84 -17.27 -12.12
N SER A 630 20.68 -17.05 -13.14
CA SER A 630 20.74 -15.82 -13.93
C SER A 630 19.68 -15.79 -15.04
N HIS A 631 19.64 -16.85 -15.85
CA HIS A 631 18.82 -16.94 -17.08
C HIS A 631 17.63 -17.91 -16.96
N GLY A 632 17.46 -18.57 -15.81
CA GLY A 632 16.37 -19.52 -15.54
C GLY A 632 15.05 -18.87 -15.16
N TRP A 633 14.61 -17.83 -15.87
CA TRP A 633 13.46 -16.98 -15.50
C TRP A 633 12.14 -17.74 -15.25
N ASN A 634 11.96 -18.90 -15.87
CA ASN A 634 10.76 -19.73 -15.73
C ASN A 634 10.63 -20.43 -14.36
N ILE A 635 11.74 -20.64 -13.66
CA ILE A 635 11.80 -21.39 -12.40
C ILE A 635 12.63 -20.66 -11.33
N GLN A 636 12.95 -19.39 -11.56
CA GLN A 636 13.92 -18.61 -10.78
C GLN A 636 13.53 -18.53 -9.29
N GLU A 637 12.24 -18.42 -8.97
CA GLU A 637 11.73 -18.43 -7.60
C GLU A 637 12.08 -19.71 -6.83
N HIS A 638 12.14 -20.86 -7.52
CA HIS A 638 12.48 -22.14 -6.92
C HIS A 638 13.99 -22.25 -6.72
N VAL A 639 14.77 -21.89 -7.75
CA VAL A 639 16.24 -21.89 -7.69
C VAL A 639 16.73 -21.02 -6.52
N LEU A 640 16.19 -19.81 -6.38
CA LEU A 640 16.55 -18.90 -5.28
C LEU A 640 16.21 -19.50 -3.91
N ARG A 641 15.05 -20.13 -3.75
CA ARG A 641 14.68 -20.80 -2.50
C ARG A 641 15.65 -21.92 -2.14
N TYR A 642 16.08 -22.73 -3.11
CA TYR A 642 17.07 -23.79 -2.87
C TYR A 642 18.45 -23.21 -2.56
N VAL A 643 18.89 -22.17 -3.25
CA VAL A 643 20.15 -21.46 -2.93
C VAL A 643 20.14 -20.94 -1.49
N VAL A 644 19.06 -20.30 -1.05
CA VAL A 644 18.92 -19.80 0.33
C VAL A 644 18.88 -20.96 1.34
N LYS A 645 18.20 -22.06 1.03
CA LYS A 645 18.22 -23.26 1.88
C LYS A 645 19.61 -23.88 2.00
N LEU A 646 20.41 -23.90 0.93
CA LEU A 646 21.77 -24.43 0.96
C LEU A 646 22.75 -23.56 1.75
N LEU A 647 22.46 -22.27 1.97
CA LEU A 647 23.21 -21.41 2.90
C LEU A 647 23.00 -21.82 4.37
N SER A 648 21.97 -22.60 4.67
CA SER A 648 21.65 -23.13 6.01
C SER A 648 21.38 -24.64 5.95
N PRO A 649 22.39 -25.46 5.61
CA PRO A 649 22.19 -26.90 5.41
C PRO A 649 21.71 -27.58 6.72
N PRO A 650 20.86 -28.62 6.63
CA PRO A 650 20.38 -29.33 7.81
C PRO A 650 21.53 -30.04 8.53
N LYS A 651 21.42 -30.17 9.86
CA LYS A 651 22.41 -30.91 10.65
C LYS A 651 22.39 -32.40 10.25
N PRO A 652 23.51 -32.98 9.79
CA PRO A 652 23.55 -34.39 9.41
C PRO A 652 23.35 -35.30 10.64
N SER A 653 22.62 -36.39 10.46
CA SER A 653 22.30 -37.37 11.53
C SER A 653 23.54 -38.10 12.07
N THR A 654 24.62 -38.14 11.29
CA THR A 654 25.92 -38.73 11.66
C THR A 654 26.80 -37.81 12.50
N HIS A 655 26.39 -36.56 12.73
CA HIS A 655 27.23 -35.56 13.39
C HIS A 655 27.18 -35.65 14.92
N THR A 656 28.15 -36.34 15.49
CA THR A 656 28.38 -36.47 16.95
C THR A 656 29.60 -35.67 17.45
N GLY A 657 30.29 -34.94 16.57
CA GLY A 657 31.53 -34.21 16.88
C GLY A 657 31.35 -32.86 17.59
N GLN A 658 32.44 -32.37 18.22
CA GLN A 658 32.53 -31.02 18.83
C GLN A 658 32.72 -29.89 17.79
N ARG A 659 33.20 -30.21 16.57
CA ARG A 659 33.33 -29.23 15.48
C ARG A 659 31.95 -28.90 14.90
N SER A 660 31.80 -27.73 14.28
CA SER A 660 30.53 -27.39 13.60
C SER A 660 30.38 -28.19 12.31
N TYR A 661 29.20 -28.77 12.09
CA TYR A 661 28.84 -29.53 10.89
C TYR A 661 28.97 -28.71 9.59
N LEU A 662 28.97 -27.39 9.67
CA LEU A 662 29.12 -26.49 8.52
C LEU A 662 30.50 -26.60 7.86
N VAL A 663 31.52 -27.07 8.59
CA VAL A 663 32.86 -27.28 8.04
C VAL A 663 32.85 -28.38 6.98
N ASP A 664 32.02 -29.41 7.13
CA ASP A 664 31.89 -30.50 6.15
C ASP A 664 31.24 -30.04 4.83
N TYR A 665 30.53 -28.91 4.87
CA TYR A 665 29.90 -28.28 3.71
C TYR A 665 30.72 -27.12 3.12
N MET A 666 31.94 -26.89 3.59
CA MET A 666 32.76 -25.72 3.24
C MET A 666 32.95 -25.53 1.71
N PRO A 667 33.26 -26.57 0.90
CA PRO A 667 33.41 -26.39 -0.55
C PRO A 667 32.12 -26.04 -1.29
N MET A 668 30.99 -26.54 -0.81
CA MET A 668 29.68 -26.18 -1.34
C MET A 668 29.32 -24.73 -0.97
N LEU A 669 29.53 -24.36 0.30
CA LEU A 669 29.21 -23.03 0.81
C LEU A 669 30.04 -21.93 0.12
N SER A 670 31.32 -22.17 -0.16
CA SER A 670 32.17 -21.19 -0.85
C SER A 670 31.67 -20.88 -2.27
N VAL A 671 31.23 -21.90 -3.00
CA VAL A 671 30.68 -21.76 -4.35
C VAL A 671 29.36 -21.00 -4.32
N ILE A 672 28.47 -21.34 -3.38
CA ILE A 672 27.17 -20.65 -3.24
C ILE A 672 27.37 -19.19 -2.86
N LEU A 673 28.22 -18.89 -1.88
CA LEU A 673 28.50 -17.53 -1.45
C LEU A 673 29.08 -16.69 -2.60
N SER A 674 29.98 -17.27 -3.39
CA SER A 674 30.53 -16.61 -4.57
C SER A 674 29.43 -16.29 -5.60
N GLY A 675 28.61 -17.28 -5.97
CA GLY A 675 27.55 -17.11 -6.97
C GLY A 675 26.39 -16.22 -6.50
N ALA A 676 26.01 -16.30 -5.23
CA ALA A 676 24.88 -15.55 -4.66
C ALA A 676 25.20 -14.09 -4.36
N SER A 677 26.49 -13.75 -4.23
CA SER A 677 26.91 -12.40 -3.82
C SER A 677 26.94 -11.38 -4.95
N THR A 678 26.78 -11.75 -6.23
CA THR A 678 26.84 -10.81 -7.36
C THR A 678 25.77 -9.72 -7.24
N ILE A 679 26.04 -8.52 -7.78
CA ILE A 679 25.14 -7.36 -7.64
C ILE A 679 23.72 -7.69 -8.12
N ASP A 680 23.60 -8.33 -9.29
CA ASP A 680 22.29 -8.73 -9.82
C ASP A 680 21.61 -9.79 -8.97
N THR A 681 22.32 -10.83 -8.53
CA THR A 681 21.71 -11.87 -7.71
C THR A 681 21.19 -11.31 -6.38
N VAL A 682 21.90 -10.36 -5.77
CA VAL A 682 21.43 -9.68 -4.56
C VAL A 682 20.13 -8.90 -4.82
N HIS A 683 20.04 -8.20 -5.95
CA HIS A 683 18.82 -7.49 -6.34
C HIS A 683 17.67 -8.46 -6.66
N VAL A 684 17.95 -9.56 -7.35
CA VAL A 684 16.98 -10.63 -7.63
C VAL A 684 16.47 -11.23 -6.32
N LEU A 685 17.34 -11.58 -5.36
CA LEU A 685 16.95 -12.03 -4.02
C LEU A 685 16.04 -11.01 -3.31
N SER A 686 16.33 -9.72 -3.47
CA SER A 686 15.52 -8.61 -2.96
C SER A 686 14.15 -8.51 -3.63
N LEU A 687 14.06 -8.60 -4.95
CA LEU A 687 12.80 -8.59 -5.69
C LEU A 687 11.89 -9.75 -5.25
N HIS A 688 12.46 -10.91 -4.93
CA HIS A 688 11.72 -12.04 -4.36
C HIS A 688 11.42 -11.92 -2.86
N GLY A 689 11.99 -10.92 -2.17
CA GLY A 689 11.78 -10.67 -0.75
C GLY A 689 12.56 -11.60 0.17
N LEU A 690 13.64 -12.24 -0.31
CA LEU A 690 14.41 -13.28 0.41
C LEU A 690 15.54 -12.73 1.30
N ILE A 691 15.66 -11.40 1.42
CA ILE A 691 16.77 -10.77 2.14
C ILE A 691 16.78 -11.10 3.64
N PRO A 692 15.64 -11.11 4.36
CA PRO A 692 15.61 -11.56 5.75
C PRO A 692 16.13 -12.99 5.94
N GLU A 693 15.78 -13.90 5.04
CA GLU A 693 16.18 -15.31 5.06
C GLU A 693 17.67 -15.48 4.75
N VAL A 694 18.20 -14.71 3.79
CA VAL A 694 19.63 -14.68 3.47
C VAL A 694 20.44 -14.13 4.65
N ALA A 695 20.04 -12.99 5.21
CA ALA A 695 20.73 -12.39 6.36
C ALA A 695 20.78 -13.35 7.55
N ALA A 696 19.67 -14.01 7.85
CA ALA A 696 19.60 -15.03 8.90
C ALA A 696 20.49 -16.25 8.65
N SER A 697 20.73 -16.61 7.40
CA SER A 697 21.61 -17.73 7.03
C SER A 697 23.09 -17.34 7.06
N LEU A 698 23.42 -16.09 6.73
CA LEU A 698 24.80 -15.59 6.73
C LEU A 698 25.38 -15.38 8.13
N MET A 699 24.56 -15.00 9.11
CA MET A 699 25.02 -14.76 10.49
C MET A 699 25.69 -16.00 11.13
N PRO A 700 25.05 -17.18 11.17
CA PRO A 700 25.69 -18.40 11.69
C PRO A 700 26.95 -18.79 10.93
N LEU A 701 27.02 -18.55 9.62
CA LEU A 701 28.22 -18.79 8.82
C LEU A 701 29.36 -17.86 9.29
N CYS A 702 29.09 -16.56 9.45
CA CYS A 702 30.08 -15.62 9.96
C CYS A 702 30.55 -15.97 11.39
N GLU A 703 29.64 -16.39 12.27
CA GLU A 703 29.95 -16.78 13.65
C GLU A 703 30.83 -18.04 13.69
N VAL A 704 30.45 -19.08 12.95
CA VAL A 704 31.19 -20.35 12.94
C VAL A 704 32.55 -20.19 12.25
N PHE A 705 32.60 -19.68 11.02
CA PHE A 705 33.87 -19.58 10.30
C PHE A 705 34.77 -18.46 10.86
N GLY A 706 34.21 -17.45 11.54
CA GLY A 706 34.97 -16.40 12.22
C GLY A 706 35.59 -16.82 13.56
N SER A 707 35.07 -17.87 14.21
CA SER A 707 35.56 -18.38 15.49
C SER A 707 36.57 -19.52 15.37
N LEU A 708 36.72 -20.11 14.18
CA LEU A 708 37.66 -21.21 13.92
C LEU A 708 39.11 -20.69 13.84
N MET A 709 39.98 -21.21 14.71
CA MET A 709 41.43 -21.02 14.60
C MET A 709 41.98 -21.87 13.45
N PRO A 710 42.83 -21.31 12.56
CA PRO A 710 43.40 -22.07 11.46
C PRO A 710 44.31 -23.18 12.01
N THR A 711 44.04 -24.42 11.64
CA THR A 711 45.01 -25.50 11.84
C THR A 711 46.10 -25.39 10.77
N SER A 712 47.36 -25.44 11.16
CA SER A 712 48.56 -25.32 10.31
C SER A 712 48.66 -26.32 9.14
N ASN A 713 47.71 -27.25 9.00
CA ASN A 713 47.64 -28.23 7.92
C ASN A 713 46.97 -27.70 6.63
N ASN A 714 46.37 -26.51 6.64
CA ASN A 714 45.70 -25.94 5.46
C ASN A 714 46.64 -25.17 4.51
N ILE A 715 47.95 -25.27 4.69
CA ILE A 715 48.95 -24.58 3.85
C ILE A 715 49.43 -25.49 2.69
N SER A 716 49.05 -26.77 2.64
CA SER A 716 49.50 -27.66 1.56
C SER A 716 48.44 -28.67 1.10
N SER A 717 47.52 -28.22 0.25
CA SER A 717 46.87 -29.03 -0.79
C SER A 717 46.43 -28.06 -1.90
N THR A 718 46.79 -28.40 -3.13
CA THR A 718 46.32 -27.86 -4.42
C THR A 718 45.37 -26.65 -4.40
N ASN A 719 45.72 -25.58 -5.14
CA ASN A 719 45.07 -24.27 -5.35
C ASN A 719 43.52 -24.17 -5.47
N ASP A 720 42.76 -25.26 -5.40
CA ASP A 720 41.31 -25.31 -5.61
C ASP A 720 40.49 -25.58 -4.32
N GLU A 721 41.11 -25.87 -3.17
CA GLU A 721 40.36 -26.09 -1.92
C GLU A 721 40.05 -24.76 -1.20
N PRO A 722 38.77 -24.45 -0.91
CA PRO A 722 38.40 -23.18 -0.30
C PRO A 722 38.86 -23.12 1.15
N SER A 723 39.56 -22.05 1.52
CA SER A 723 40.00 -21.86 2.91
C SER A 723 38.87 -21.35 3.81
N ILE A 724 38.99 -21.60 5.12
CA ILE A 724 38.08 -21.05 6.16
C ILE A 724 37.94 -19.53 6.02
N TYR A 725 39.05 -18.83 5.73
CA TYR A 725 39.05 -17.38 5.50
C TYR A 725 38.28 -16.96 4.25
N MET A 726 38.35 -17.74 3.18
CA MET A 726 37.59 -17.46 1.96
C MET A 726 36.08 -17.56 2.21
N VAL A 727 35.64 -18.59 2.95
CA VAL A 727 34.23 -18.77 3.29
C VAL A 727 33.74 -17.66 4.23
N PHE A 728 34.48 -17.37 5.30
CA PHE A 728 34.17 -16.26 6.20
C PHE A 728 34.11 -14.92 5.45
N SER A 729 35.14 -14.60 4.66
CA SER A 729 35.22 -13.33 3.93
C SER A 729 34.09 -13.19 2.93
N SER A 730 33.73 -14.27 2.22
CA SER A 730 32.62 -14.26 1.26
C SER A 730 31.27 -14.05 1.95
N ALA A 731 31.03 -14.75 3.07
CA ALA A 731 29.82 -14.58 3.87
C ALA A 731 29.71 -13.18 4.47
N PHE A 732 30.81 -12.68 5.02
CA PHE A 732 30.87 -11.35 5.63
C PHE A 732 30.73 -10.23 4.59
N LEU A 733 31.39 -10.34 3.43
CA LEU A 733 31.23 -9.38 2.33
C LEU A 733 29.81 -9.39 1.78
N PHE A 734 29.18 -10.56 1.68
CA PHE A 734 27.78 -10.65 1.27
C PHE A 734 26.87 -9.96 2.30
N LEU A 735 27.08 -10.19 3.60
CA LEU A 735 26.35 -9.50 4.66
C LEU A 735 26.57 -7.97 4.64
N LEU A 736 27.81 -7.52 4.44
CA LEU A 736 28.14 -6.10 4.29
C LEU A 736 27.51 -5.49 3.05
N ARG A 737 27.42 -6.23 1.94
CA ARG A 737 26.77 -5.79 0.71
C ARG A 737 25.28 -5.56 0.99
N LEU A 738 24.60 -6.51 1.63
CA LEU A 738 23.22 -6.32 2.09
C LEU A 738 23.09 -5.05 2.95
N TRP A 739 23.97 -4.86 3.94
CA TRP A 739 23.93 -3.67 4.81
C TRP A 739 24.15 -2.36 4.05
N LYS A 740 25.14 -2.29 3.15
CA LYS A 740 25.41 -1.08 2.34
C LYS A 740 24.19 -0.66 1.52
N PHE A 741 23.42 -1.62 1.01
CA PHE A 741 22.16 -1.36 0.33
C PHE A 741 21.00 -0.95 1.24
N TYR A 742 21.09 -1.14 2.56
CA TYR A 742 20.03 -0.78 3.51
C TYR A 742 20.26 0.53 4.25
N ARG A 743 21.38 1.22 4.05
CA ARG A 743 21.63 2.50 4.72
C ARG A 743 20.74 3.59 4.09
N PRO A 744 19.77 4.18 4.81
CA PRO A 744 18.95 5.26 4.25
C PRO A 744 19.85 6.49 3.96
N PRO A 745 19.56 7.27 2.90
CA PRO A 745 20.32 8.47 2.60
C PRO A 745 20.22 9.47 3.77
N ILE A 746 21.34 10.11 4.09
CA ILE A 746 21.49 11.07 5.21
C ILE A 746 20.47 12.22 5.10
N ASP A 747 19.97 12.53 3.91
CA ASP A 747 18.95 13.57 3.66
C ASP A 747 17.58 13.29 4.30
N GLN A 748 17.23 12.03 4.57
CA GLN A 748 16.01 11.71 5.34
C GLN A 748 16.18 12.03 6.84
N CYS A 749 17.41 12.14 7.33
CA CYS A 749 17.71 12.47 8.72
C CYS A 749 17.64 13.99 9.01
N LEU A 750 17.78 14.82 7.97
CA LEU A 750 17.77 16.29 8.08
C LEU A 750 16.36 16.91 8.02
N THR A 751 15.36 16.16 7.54
CA THR A 751 13.97 16.64 7.49
C THR A 751 13.27 16.27 8.79
N GLY A 752 13.49 17.08 9.84
CA GLY A 752 12.98 16.89 11.19
C GLY A 752 11.46 16.68 11.25
N GLY A 753 11.04 15.41 11.27
CA GLY A 753 9.68 14.96 11.53
C GLY A 753 9.75 13.63 12.27
N GLY A 754 9.85 13.68 13.60
CA GLY A 754 9.93 12.49 14.43
C GLY A 754 8.64 11.68 14.41
N ALA A 755 8.71 10.48 13.84
CA ALA A 755 7.99 9.27 14.29
C ALA A 755 8.57 8.01 13.59
N ILE A 756 9.22 7.15 14.37
CA ILE A 756 9.52 5.73 14.06
C ILE A 756 10.41 5.48 12.82
N GLY A 757 11.52 6.22 12.72
CA GLY A 757 12.64 5.86 11.84
C GLY A 757 13.63 4.94 12.58
N GLY A 758 13.23 3.71 12.89
CA GLY A 758 14.19 2.72 13.39
C GLY A 758 15.25 2.51 12.31
N GLU A 759 16.52 2.79 12.64
CA GLU A 759 17.65 2.33 11.83
C GLU A 759 17.42 0.85 11.51
N LEU A 760 17.45 0.47 10.23
CA LEU A 760 17.27 -0.91 9.79
C LEU A 760 18.49 -1.72 10.25
N THR A 761 18.45 -2.23 11.48
CA THR A 761 19.48 -3.07 12.06
C THR A 761 19.33 -4.52 11.59
N LEU A 762 20.41 -5.29 11.68
CA LEU A 762 20.40 -6.74 11.42
C LEU A 762 19.35 -7.47 12.30
N GLU A 763 19.12 -6.96 13.51
CA GLU A 763 18.08 -7.45 14.43
C GLU A 763 16.67 -7.29 13.85
N TYR A 764 16.39 -6.21 13.10
CA TYR A 764 15.10 -6.01 12.45
C TYR A 764 14.85 -7.04 11.32
N LEU A 765 15.87 -7.38 10.54
CA LEU A 765 15.76 -8.43 9.52
C LEU A 765 15.46 -9.80 10.16
N LEU A 766 16.07 -10.11 11.31
CA LEU A 766 15.77 -11.31 12.07
C LEU A 766 14.33 -11.33 12.61
N LEU A 767 13.87 -10.21 13.17
CA LEU A 767 12.49 -10.07 13.66
C LEU A 767 11.48 -10.31 12.53
N LEU A 768 11.75 -9.77 11.33
CA LEU A 768 10.90 -9.98 10.16
C LEU A 768 10.85 -11.45 9.73
N ARG A 769 12.01 -12.12 9.65
CA ARG A 769 12.05 -13.56 9.34
C ARG A 769 11.26 -14.36 10.37
N ASN A 770 11.47 -14.10 11.66
CA ASN A 770 10.79 -14.82 12.73
C ASN A 770 9.27 -14.59 12.69
N GLY A 771 8.83 -13.37 12.34
CA GLY A 771 7.42 -13.07 12.09
C GLY A 771 6.83 -13.84 10.91
N ARG A 772 7.58 -14.02 9.82
CA ARG A 772 7.14 -14.83 8.66
C ARG A 772 7.04 -16.31 8.97
N ILE A 773 7.98 -16.86 9.75
CA ILE A 773 7.93 -18.25 10.21
C ILE A 773 6.71 -18.46 11.12
N ALA A 774 6.47 -17.52 12.05
CA ALA A 774 5.29 -17.58 12.91
C ALA A 774 3.99 -17.56 12.10
N SER A 775 3.86 -16.68 11.09
CA SER A 775 2.64 -16.62 10.27
C SER A 775 2.39 -17.87 9.43
N HIS A 776 3.45 -18.51 8.92
CA HIS A 776 3.33 -19.80 8.21
C HIS A 776 2.91 -20.94 9.15
N ASN A 777 3.43 -20.98 10.38
CA ASN A 777 3.04 -21.99 11.36
C ASN A 777 1.59 -21.84 11.87
N TYR A 778 0.98 -20.66 11.74
CA TYR A 778 -0.45 -20.44 12.04
C TYR A 778 -1.39 -20.76 10.86
N SER A 779 -0.86 -20.95 9.64
CA SER A 779 -1.66 -21.22 8.43
C SER A 779 -1.73 -22.70 8.02
N ASP A 780 -0.98 -23.57 8.69
CA ASP A 780 -1.20 -25.03 8.68
C ASP A 780 -1.91 -25.47 9.97
N PRO A 781 -3.24 -25.60 9.99
CA PRO A 781 -3.87 -26.47 10.98
C PRO A 781 -3.65 -27.91 10.53
N GLY A 782 -3.09 -28.73 11.42
CA GLY A 782 -3.03 -30.19 11.22
C GLY A 782 -4.40 -30.83 11.07
#